data_AF-A0AAD0KK97-F1
#
_entry.id   AF-A0AAD0KK97-F1
#
_cell.length_a   1.000
_cell.length_b   1.000
_cell.length_c   1.000
_cell.angle_alpha   90.00
_cell.angle_beta   90.00
_cell.angle_gamma   90.00
#
_symmetry.space_group_name_H-M   'P 1'
#
loop_
_entity.id
_entity.type
_entity.pdbx_description
1 polymer ?
#
loop_
_entity_poly.entity_id
_entity_poly.type
_entity_poly.pdbx_seq_one_letter_code
_entity_poly.pdbx_strand_id
1 'polypeptide(L)'
;MRLEIKRLLLGLLCFSLVFSLLVYSGANRSEAAASAAESGSQPGVIKLTFADALLDGYGIEKRGNVFEDQDRLYNGEGYISFFFAEDASSAEQAGSATFTVEVTEAGLYKMSIGYYIPEGYGGKATSIQINGVGTGELILDAPAAGMVRAEKMVSKVMLNAGKNTIKINRGWGYYGIEYLKLEAAKASQAVGMLEAEDGVMSGGVSIETQREGFSGQGYAAFQQSGSLTFTYNARSAGMYNILIGYSAPNGEKKTSMIVNGQTSEISLPEQTGFSEISAGKALLKEGDNTIEFSANWGWYNIDYVKLTAAAKAEGNAVTSKLINPEATSEAKALMNYLASQYSHKIISGQQTLEDAEWIGQQTGKYPAIMSTDLIDYSTSRVDNGATSTEVEKMIDWYKRGGIVALCWHWNAPKGIGGNEPGNEWWRGFYTEHTTFDVEYALDHPDSEDYRLLIRDIDNIALQLKRLQDAGVPVLWRPLHEAEGGWFWWGAKGPEPAKRLWKLMVDRLTHYHHLNNLIWVWNSEKPEWYPGDDVVDIASVDTYNPAGEYNPSIAKYEGLISLVNNKKLVGLAENGPIPDPDMLQAYGAYWSFFITWTGDFIKDGTTNVAEHLKKVYQSDYVVTLDELPANLYTFTEFSDLSGHWAKEDIELLADKLLVKGDGGRQFAPGRLTTRAEFTVIITRALGLSASSAPVQFTDVPETKWYAEPIRAAAQAGLITGYSDGTFQPDTQITREQMAVLIVRAAALAGQNPAAVKNVLDQFADASSISTWAIDSVNAAVASGLIKGLTRDHFAAKDSGDRAQAAVMIKRLLVYVNLID
;
A
#
# COMPACT_ATOMS: atom_id res chain seq x y z
N MET A 1 41.79 26.43 21.67
CA MET A 1 43.13 26.52 22.32
C MET A 1 43.04 25.82 23.67
N ARG A 2 44.03 24.96 24.03
CA ARG A 2 44.54 24.55 25.38
C ARG A 2 43.58 24.53 26.60
N LEU A 3 43.63 23.59 27.54
CA LEU A 3 44.43 22.38 27.86
C LEU A 3 43.60 21.66 28.97
N GLU A 4 43.52 20.35 29.25
CA GLU A 4 44.07 19.07 28.77
C GLU A 4 42.89 18.05 28.72
N ILE A 5 42.86 16.90 28.03
CA ILE A 5 43.89 16.02 27.43
C ILE A 5 44.90 15.45 28.43
N LYS A 6 44.41 14.75 29.46
CA LYS A 6 45.20 13.74 30.21
C LYS A 6 44.29 12.83 31.04
N ARG A 7 44.56 11.52 30.98
CA ARG A 7 43.78 10.39 31.55
C ARG A 7 42.41 10.21 30.85
N LEU A 8 42.04 9.03 30.35
CA LEU A 8 42.79 7.76 30.29
C LEU A 8 43.61 7.64 28.98
N LEU A 9 44.90 7.32 29.12
CA LEU A 9 45.65 6.59 28.10
C LEU A 9 45.80 5.15 28.61
N LEU A 10 45.42 4.17 27.78
CA LEU A 10 46.09 2.88 27.50
C LEU A 10 45.13 2.00 26.69
N GLY A 11 45.62 1.23 25.72
CA GLY A 11 44.80 0.18 25.09
C GLY A 11 44.91 -0.08 23.58
N LEU A 12 45.92 0.42 22.86
CA LEU A 12 46.11 0.10 21.42
C LEU A 12 47.59 -0.08 21.07
N LEU A 13 47.90 -1.22 20.42
CA LEU A 13 49.18 -1.60 19.77
C LEU A 13 50.42 -1.68 20.71
N CYS A 14 51.04 -2.84 20.95
CA CYS A 14 51.91 -3.52 19.97
C CYS A 14 52.33 -4.97 20.37
N PHE A 15 52.41 -5.85 19.36
CA PHE A 15 53.41 -6.93 19.16
C PHE A 15 54.02 -7.73 20.35
N SER A 16 53.54 -8.97 20.50
CA SER A 16 54.33 -10.23 20.46
C SER A 16 55.20 -10.73 21.66
N LEU A 17 55.42 -12.07 21.62
CA LEU A 17 56.44 -12.90 22.30
C LEU A 17 56.26 -13.33 23.79
N VAL A 18 56.89 -14.49 24.09
CA VAL A 18 57.06 -15.20 25.40
C VAL A 18 55.76 -15.67 26.07
N PHE A 19 55.31 -16.94 26.07
CA PHE A 19 55.88 -18.30 25.91
C PHE A 19 56.33 -19.01 27.23
N SER A 20 55.64 -20.11 27.58
CA SER A 20 55.89 -21.06 28.70
C SER A 20 55.70 -20.52 30.13
N LEU A 21 55.29 -21.31 31.15
CA LEU A 21 55.70 -22.69 31.51
C LEU A 21 54.62 -23.52 32.26
N LEU A 22 54.50 -24.81 31.90
CA LEU A 22 54.43 -26.03 32.74
C LEU A 22 53.31 -26.24 33.82
N VAL A 23 52.85 -27.46 34.18
CA VAL A 23 53.16 -28.84 33.73
C VAL A 23 52.02 -29.84 34.09
N TYR A 24 51.80 -30.86 33.24
CA TYR A 24 51.31 -32.27 33.48
C TYR A 24 50.10 -32.55 34.42
N SER A 25 49.33 -33.65 34.28
CA SER A 25 49.38 -34.87 33.42
C SER A 25 47.95 -35.44 33.24
N GLY A 26 47.64 -36.26 32.24
CA GLY A 26 48.45 -36.75 31.10
C GLY A 26 47.96 -38.12 30.59
N ALA A 27 48.34 -38.47 29.34
CA ALA A 27 48.20 -39.77 28.66
C ALA A 27 46.75 -40.27 28.34
N ASN A 28 46.51 -41.02 27.26
CA ASN A 28 47.14 -41.04 25.93
C ASN A 28 46.28 -41.87 24.95
N ARG A 29 45.97 -41.35 23.77
CA ARG A 29 46.12 -42.05 22.47
C ARG A 29 45.88 -41.09 21.31
N SER A 30 46.71 -41.22 20.30
CA SER A 30 46.66 -40.45 19.06
C SER A 30 46.03 -41.26 17.95
N GLU A 31 45.27 -40.61 17.08
CA GLU A 31 45.18 -41.00 15.68
C GLU A 31 45.14 -39.72 14.83
N ALA A 32 45.78 -39.75 13.67
CA ALA A 32 46.08 -38.55 12.89
C ALA A 32 45.11 -38.40 11.73
N ALA A 33 44.50 -37.22 11.60
CA ALA A 33 43.77 -36.85 10.40
C ALA A 33 44.76 -36.68 9.24
N ALA A 34 44.73 -37.59 8.27
CA ALA A 34 45.53 -37.48 7.05
C ALA A 34 44.87 -36.50 6.09
N SER A 35 45.66 -35.58 5.53
CA SER A 35 45.24 -34.71 4.43
C SER A 35 45.24 -35.49 3.12
N ALA A 36 44.07 -35.69 2.50
CA ALA A 36 43.94 -36.23 1.15
C ALA A 36 43.29 -35.19 0.22
N ALA A 37 44.12 -34.53 -0.60
CA ALA A 37 43.67 -33.75 -1.75
C ALA A 37 43.98 -34.55 -3.01
N GLU A 38 43.09 -35.47 -3.40
CA GLU A 38 43.26 -36.26 -4.61
C GLU A 38 42.73 -35.55 -5.87
N SER A 39 43.27 -35.94 -7.02
CA SER A 39 43.14 -35.22 -8.28
C SER A 39 41.85 -35.57 -9.03
N GLY A 40 40.98 -34.58 -9.25
CA GLY A 40 39.86 -34.72 -10.20
C GLY A 40 38.77 -33.65 -10.16
N SER A 41 38.69 -32.82 -9.12
CA SER A 41 37.64 -31.80 -8.99
C SER A 41 37.81 -30.60 -9.94
N GLN A 42 36.69 -30.09 -10.44
CA GLN A 42 36.60 -28.78 -11.10
C GLN A 42 36.95 -27.68 -10.08
N PRO A 43 37.70 -26.62 -10.46
CA PRO A 43 37.97 -25.50 -9.56
C PRO A 43 36.67 -24.84 -9.05
N GLY A 44 36.46 -24.88 -7.73
CA GLY A 44 35.26 -24.35 -7.06
C GLY A 44 34.19 -25.39 -6.70
N VAL A 45 34.41 -26.68 -6.98
CA VAL A 45 33.55 -27.80 -6.55
C VAL A 45 34.22 -28.56 -5.41
N ILE A 46 33.57 -28.61 -4.25
CA ILE A 46 33.95 -29.45 -3.11
C ILE A 46 33.07 -30.69 -3.13
N LYS A 47 33.68 -31.88 -3.06
CA LYS A 47 32.97 -33.16 -2.96
C LYS A 47 33.38 -33.84 -1.66
N LEU A 48 32.40 -34.12 -0.80
CA LEU A 48 32.58 -34.82 0.47
C LEU A 48 32.03 -36.23 0.29
N THR A 49 32.80 -37.25 0.63
CA THR A 49 32.42 -38.66 0.40
C THR A 49 32.07 -39.37 1.71
N PHE A 50 31.62 -40.62 1.61
CA PHE A 50 31.50 -41.51 2.78
C PHE A 50 32.74 -41.55 3.68
N ALA A 51 33.95 -41.27 3.17
CA ALA A 51 35.18 -41.22 3.96
C ALA A 51 35.16 -40.06 4.98
N ASP A 52 34.68 -38.88 4.58
CA ASP A 52 34.69 -37.64 5.36
C ASP A 52 33.64 -37.58 6.47
N ALA A 53 32.64 -38.47 6.43
CA ALA A 53 31.56 -38.51 7.42
C ALA A 53 31.99 -39.16 8.74
N LEU A 54 31.69 -38.50 9.85
CA LEU A 54 31.67 -39.11 11.18
C LEU A 54 30.26 -39.68 11.44
N LEU A 55 30.17 -40.98 11.71
CA LEU A 55 28.88 -41.65 11.98
C LEU A 55 28.60 -41.70 13.48
N ASP A 56 27.32 -41.54 13.85
CA ASP A 56 26.80 -41.59 15.23
C ASP A 56 25.38 -42.19 15.23
N GLY A 57 25.00 -42.91 16.29
CA GLY A 57 23.69 -43.58 16.41
C GLY A 57 23.54 -44.93 15.66
N TYR A 58 22.34 -45.52 15.77
CA TYR A 58 22.02 -46.88 15.28
C TYR A 58 21.46 -46.90 13.84
N GLY A 59 21.75 -47.98 13.09
CA GLY A 59 21.18 -48.25 11.76
C GLY A 59 21.88 -47.49 10.62
N ILE A 60 23.17 -47.21 10.80
CA ILE A 60 24.01 -46.51 9.86
C ILE A 60 25.42 -47.12 9.85
N GLU A 61 26.00 -47.31 8.67
CA GLU A 61 27.36 -47.87 8.52
C GLU A 61 28.08 -47.35 7.27
N LYS A 62 29.42 -47.47 7.21
CA LYS A 62 30.20 -47.24 5.98
C LYS A 62 30.39 -48.55 5.24
N ARG A 63 29.90 -48.65 4.00
CA ARG A 63 30.15 -49.79 3.10
C ARG A 63 31.24 -49.44 2.10
N GLY A 64 32.40 -50.08 2.25
CA GLY A 64 33.50 -50.07 1.27
C GLY A 64 33.34 -51.18 0.23
N ASN A 65 34.27 -51.25 -0.74
CA ASN A 65 34.18 -52.17 -1.87
C ASN A 65 34.08 -53.67 -1.49
N VAL A 66 32.97 -54.28 -1.93
CA VAL A 66 32.70 -55.73 -2.08
C VAL A 66 32.67 -56.55 -0.79
N PHE A 67 31.45 -56.77 -0.27
CA PHE A 67 30.95 -58.11 0.07
C PHE A 67 29.43 -58.19 -0.22
N GLU A 68 28.95 -59.42 -0.47
CA GLU A 68 27.57 -59.81 -0.81
C GLU A 68 27.03 -59.39 -2.20
N ASP A 69 26.07 -60.18 -2.70
CA ASP A 69 25.73 -60.25 -4.13
C ASP A 69 24.69 -59.23 -4.62
N GLN A 70 24.19 -58.35 -3.74
CA GLN A 70 23.12 -57.41 -4.08
C GLN A 70 23.62 -55.99 -4.44
N ASP A 71 24.73 -55.51 -3.85
CA ASP A 71 25.24 -54.14 -4.05
C ASP A 71 26.21 -53.99 -5.26
N ARG A 72 26.11 -54.88 -6.27
CA ARG A 72 27.04 -54.97 -7.42
C ARG A 72 26.97 -53.78 -8.43
N LEU A 73 26.16 -52.77 -8.17
CA LEU A 73 25.95 -51.60 -9.05
C LEU A 73 26.58 -50.29 -8.53
N TYR A 74 27.37 -50.36 -7.45
CA TYR A 74 28.21 -49.25 -6.98
C TYR A 74 29.47 -49.05 -7.86
N ASN A 75 30.07 -47.86 -7.83
CA ASN A 75 31.27 -47.48 -8.59
C ASN A 75 31.90 -46.26 -7.92
N GLY A 76 33.10 -46.44 -7.34
CA GLY A 76 33.79 -45.46 -6.49
C GLY A 76 34.45 -46.16 -5.29
N GLU A 77 34.62 -45.44 -4.18
CA GLU A 77 35.36 -45.91 -3.00
C GLU A 77 34.49 -46.56 -1.91
N GLY A 78 33.28 -46.03 -1.66
CA GLY A 78 32.26 -46.59 -0.78
C GLY A 78 31.07 -45.64 -0.59
N TYR A 79 30.07 -46.06 0.21
CA TYR A 79 28.90 -45.24 0.55
C TYR A 79 28.51 -45.38 2.03
N ILE A 80 27.70 -44.44 2.53
CA ILE A 80 27.09 -44.52 3.86
C ILE A 80 25.74 -45.21 3.72
N SER A 81 25.61 -46.42 4.24
CA SER A 81 24.37 -47.17 4.24
C SER A 81 23.51 -46.73 5.43
N PHE A 82 22.29 -46.29 5.14
CA PHE A 82 21.22 -46.03 6.11
C PHE A 82 20.20 -47.16 5.97
N PHE A 83 19.93 -47.87 7.06
CA PHE A 83 19.09 -49.07 7.02
C PHE A 83 18.18 -49.20 8.23
N PHE A 84 17.11 -49.97 8.05
CA PHE A 84 16.24 -50.42 9.13
C PHE A 84 16.54 -51.89 9.42
N ALA A 85 16.70 -52.24 10.69
CA ALA A 85 16.86 -53.60 11.17
C ALA A 85 15.77 -53.88 12.20
N GLU A 86 15.24 -55.10 12.21
CA GLU A 86 13.99 -55.45 12.90
C GLU A 86 14.11 -55.49 14.43
N ASP A 87 15.35 -55.48 14.95
CA ASP A 87 15.72 -55.56 16.36
C ASP A 87 16.03 -54.21 17.03
N ALA A 88 15.93 -53.09 16.28
CA ALA A 88 16.19 -51.74 16.78
C ALA A 88 15.31 -51.38 17.98
N SER A 89 15.91 -51.10 19.14
CA SER A 89 15.15 -50.73 20.33
C SER A 89 14.76 -49.25 20.31
N SER A 90 13.58 -48.90 20.85
CA SER A 90 13.10 -47.52 20.89
C SER A 90 13.89 -46.57 21.82
N ALA A 91 14.95 -47.07 22.46
CA ALA A 91 15.86 -46.31 23.30
C ALA A 91 17.16 -45.89 22.57
N GLU A 92 17.42 -46.40 21.37
CA GLU A 92 18.64 -46.11 20.61
C GLU A 92 18.47 -44.87 19.72
N GLN A 93 19.43 -43.94 19.81
CA GLN A 93 19.43 -42.73 18.99
C GLN A 93 19.59 -43.08 17.51
N ALA A 94 18.69 -42.56 16.67
CA ALA A 94 18.71 -42.83 15.23
C ALA A 94 20.02 -42.38 14.57
N GLY A 95 20.55 -43.22 13.68
CA GLY A 95 21.82 -43.02 13.00
C GLY A 95 21.93 -41.69 12.24
N SER A 96 23.14 -41.17 12.13
CA SER A 96 23.43 -39.92 11.45
C SER A 96 24.87 -39.83 10.94
N ALA A 97 25.06 -39.17 9.81
CA ALA A 97 26.36 -38.91 9.18
C ALA A 97 26.67 -37.42 9.26
N THR A 98 27.72 -37.04 9.98
CA THR A 98 28.17 -35.64 10.11
C THR A 98 29.46 -35.44 9.30
N PHE A 99 29.34 -34.74 8.18
CA PHE A 99 30.45 -34.29 7.36
C PHE A 99 30.99 -32.95 7.91
N THR A 100 32.30 -32.73 7.80
CA THR A 100 32.94 -31.42 8.03
C THR A 100 33.40 -30.85 6.70
N VAL A 101 33.22 -29.54 6.50
CA VAL A 101 33.79 -28.81 5.35
C VAL A 101 34.38 -27.49 5.80
N GLU A 102 35.55 -27.13 5.27
CA GLU A 102 36.14 -25.81 5.44
C GLU A 102 36.06 -25.02 4.14
N VAL A 103 35.59 -23.78 4.20
CA VAL A 103 35.51 -22.86 3.05
C VAL A 103 36.25 -21.57 3.34
N THR A 104 36.89 -20.98 2.33
CA THR A 104 37.76 -19.80 2.52
C THR A 104 36.99 -18.49 2.70
N GLU A 105 35.78 -18.42 2.17
CA GLU A 105 34.90 -17.25 2.20
C GLU A 105 33.50 -17.69 2.65
N ALA A 106 32.75 -16.80 3.31
CA ALA A 106 31.36 -17.07 3.69
C ALA A 106 30.46 -16.81 2.48
N GLY A 107 29.47 -17.67 2.24
CA GLY A 107 28.58 -17.51 1.10
C GLY A 107 27.64 -18.67 0.84
N LEU A 108 26.88 -18.56 -0.25
CA LEU A 108 25.95 -19.57 -0.74
C LEU A 108 26.67 -20.65 -1.54
N TYR A 109 26.34 -21.91 -1.28
CA TYR A 109 26.81 -23.06 -2.03
C TYR A 109 25.62 -23.89 -2.51
N LYS A 110 25.53 -24.21 -3.81
CA LYS A 110 24.54 -25.18 -4.30
C LYS A 110 24.93 -26.55 -3.75
N MET A 111 24.04 -27.18 -3.00
CA MET A 111 24.27 -28.49 -2.38
C MET A 111 23.46 -29.56 -3.10
N SER A 112 24.15 -30.59 -3.59
CA SER A 112 23.53 -31.81 -4.12
C SER A 112 23.98 -33.04 -3.34
N ILE A 113 23.11 -34.04 -3.27
CA ILE A 113 23.39 -35.36 -2.70
C ILE A 113 23.44 -36.38 -3.84
N GLY A 114 24.54 -37.11 -3.95
CA GLY A 114 24.62 -38.36 -4.71
C GLY A 114 24.20 -39.53 -3.84
N TYR A 115 23.17 -40.27 -4.24
CA TYR A 115 22.56 -41.31 -3.42
C TYR A 115 22.18 -42.57 -4.20
N TYR A 116 21.95 -43.64 -3.44
CA TYR A 116 21.65 -45.00 -3.88
C TYR A 116 20.33 -45.46 -3.23
N ILE A 117 19.42 -46.01 -4.03
CA ILE A 117 18.23 -46.73 -3.54
C ILE A 117 18.09 -47.99 -4.41
N PRO A 118 18.03 -49.20 -3.83
CA PRO A 118 17.82 -50.42 -4.60
C PRO A 118 16.48 -50.42 -5.35
N GLU A 119 16.45 -51.05 -6.52
CA GLU A 119 15.27 -51.11 -7.37
C GLU A 119 14.06 -51.75 -6.63
N GLY A 120 12.87 -51.17 -6.81
CA GLY A 120 11.64 -51.62 -6.16
C GLY A 120 11.38 -51.07 -4.74
N TYR A 121 12.34 -50.40 -4.09
CA TYR A 121 12.14 -49.91 -2.71
C TYR A 121 11.34 -48.60 -2.61
N GLY A 122 11.15 -47.85 -3.69
CA GLY A 122 10.46 -46.55 -3.70
C GLY A 122 11.27 -45.41 -3.04
N GLY A 123 10.70 -44.20 -2.98
CA GLY A 123 11.35 -43.02 -2.39
C GLY A 123 11.67 -43.17 -0.89
N LYS A 124 12.60 -42.35 -0.38
CA LYS A 124 13.14 -42.46 0.98
C LYS A 124 13.21 -41.10 1.67
N ALA A 125 12.71 -41.03 2.90
CA ALA A 125 12.80 -39.85 3.75
C ALA A 125 14.16 -39.81 4.48
N THR A 126 14.73 -38.63 4.61
CA THR A 126 15.90 -38.30 5.43
C THR A 126 15.78 -36.85 5.93
N SER A 127 16.78 -36.30 6.63
CA SER A 127 16.82 -34.87 6.97
C SER A 127 18.26 -34.37 7.03
N ILE A 128 18.47 -33.09 6.76
CA ILE A 128 19.79 -32.45 6.84
C ILE A 128 19.80 -31.36 7.92
N GLN A 129 20.96 -31.11 8.51
CA GLN A 129 21.24 -29.95 9.34
C GLN A 129 22.54 -29.28 8.88
N ILE A 130 22.53 -27.96 8.68
CA ILE A 130 23.70 -27.16 8.33
C ILE A 130 24.08 -26.35 9.57
N ASN A 131 25.30 -26.55 10.09
CA ASN A 131 25.77 -25.91 11.33
C ASN A 131 24.81 -26.06 12.54
N GLY A 132 24.03 -27.15 12.56
CA GLY A 132 23.00 -27.44 13.59
C GLY A 132 21.59 -26.92 13.27
N VAL A 133 21.41 -26.11 12.22
CA VAL A 133 20.09 -25.64 11.77
C VAL A 133 19.48 -26.67 10.82
N GLY A 134 18.31 -27.22 11.16
CA GLY A 134 17.65 -28.28 10.39
C GLY A 134 16.90 -27.81 9.15
N THR A 135 17.03 -28.54 8.05
CA THR A 135 16.35 -28.30 6.77
C THR A 135 15.09 -29.15 6.59
N GLY A 136 14.46 -29.63 7.67
CA GLY A 136 13.27 -30.49 7.60
C GLY A 136 13.48 -31.89 7.02
N GLU A 137 12.38 -32.53 6.64
CA GLU A 137 12.38 -33.82 5.93
C GLU A 137 12.65 -33.61 4.43
N LEU A 138 13.65 -34.31 3.92
CA LEU A 138 14.02 -34.37 2.51
C LEU A 138 13.65 -35.75 1.95
N ILE A 139 12.92 -35.76 0.83
CA ILE A 139 12.61 -36.98 0.08
C ILE A 139 13.65 -37.18 -1.03
N LEU A 140 14.31 -38.33 -0.99
CA LEU A 140 15.14 -38.88 -2.06
C LEU A 140 14.26 -39.77 -2.94
N ASP A 141 14.06 -39.39 -4.20
CA ASP A 141 13.21 -40.11 -5.14
C ASP A 141 13.78 -41.47 -5.53
N ALA A 142 12.92 -42.43 -5.84
CA ALA A 142 13.33 -43.66 -6.47
C ALA A 142 14.01 -43.36 -7.83
N PRO A 143 15.23 -43.87 -8.08
CA PRO A 143 15.87 -43.76 -9.39
C PRO A 143 15.01 -44.33 -10.53
N ALA A 144 15.28 -43.88 -11.75
CA ALA A 144 14.59 -44.39 -12.94
C ALA A 144 14.76 -45.91 -13.08
N ALA A 145 13.74 -46.60 -13.63
CA ALA A 145 13.75 -48.06 -13.76
C ALA A 145 15.01 -48.58 -14.49
N GLY A 146 15.64 -49.64 -13.96
CA GLY A 146 16.94 -50.12 -14.41
C GLY A 146 18.15 -49.31 -13.92
N MET A 147 17.94 -48.24 -13.13
CA MET A 147 18.98 -47.55 -12.36
C MET A 147 18.73 -47.70 -10.86
N VAL A 148 19.80 -47.52 -10.08
CA VAL A 148 19.76 -47.59 -8.61
C VAL A 148 20.40 -46.37 -7.94
N ARG A 149 20.74 -45.33 -8.72
CA ARG A 149 21.35 -44.09 -8.22
C ARG A 149 20.73 -42.85 -8.85
N ALA A 150 20.82 -41.74 -8.14
CA ALA A 150 20.59 -40.40 -8.69
C ALA A 150 21.45 -39.37 -7.96
N GLU A 151 21.51 -38.15 -8.51
CA GLU A 151 21.94 -36.97 -7.77
C GLU A 151 20.72 -36.05 -7.63
N LYS A 152 20.39 -35.60 -6.41
CA LYS A 152 19.33 -34.62 -6.16
C LYS A 152 19.93 -33.33 -5.64
N MET A 153 19.63 -32.21 -6.30
CA MET A 153 19.88 -30.89 -5.73
C MET A 153 18.95 -30.70 -4.53
N VAL A 154 19.49 -30.30 -3.39
CA VAL A 154 18.69 -30.04 -2.19
C VAL A 154 18.24 -28.59 -2.20
N SER A 155 19.20 -27.66 -2.17
CA SER A 155 18.99 -26.21 -2.12
C SER A 155 20.34 -25.48 -2.26
N LYS A 156 20.36 -24.15 -2.20
CA LYS A 156 21.56 -23.44 -1.73
C LYS A 156 21.62 -23.44 -0.21
N VAL A 157 22.79 -23.77 0.34
CA VAL A 157 23.10 -23.67 1.77
C VAL A 157 24.05 -22.51 2.03
N MET A 158 23.88 -21.83 3.16
CA MET A 158 24.81 -20.79 3.62
C MET A 158 25.95 -21.44 4.43
N LEU A 159 27.19 -21.23 4.01
CA LEU A 159 28.38 -21.66 4.74
C LEU A 159 29.15 -20.45 5.28
N ASN A 160 29.64 -20.56 6.51
CA ASN A 160 30.50 -19.58 7.16
C ASN A 160 31.95 -19.73 6.69
N ALA A 161 32.74 -18.66 6.69
CA ALA A 161 34.18 -18.77 6.47
C ALA A 161 34.84 -19.63 7.57
N GLY A 162 35.72 -20.54 7.18
CA GLY A 162 36.27 -21.58 8.05
C GLY A 162 35.38 -22.83 8.10
N LYS A 163 35.31 -23.46 9.27
CA LYS A 163 34.72 -24.78 9.48
C LYS A 163 33.20 -24.76 9.62
N ASN A 164 32.54 -25.62 8.84
CA ASN A 164 31.11 -25.90 8.87
C ASN A 164 30.84 -27.39 9.10
N THR A 165 29.63 -27.72 9.55
CA THR A 165 29.13 -29.10 9.64
C THR A 165 27.88 -29.29 8.79
N ILE A 166 27.78 -30.45 8.14
CA ILE A 166 26.59 -30.90 7.42
C ILE A 166 26.22 -32.27 7.98
N LYS A 167 25.07 -32.39 8.64
CA LYS A 167 24.61 -33.63 9.30
C LYS A 167 23.38 -34.17 8.58
N ILE A 168 23.47 -35.40 8.07
CA ILE A 168 22.32 -36.15 7.55
C ILE A 168 21.83 -37.11 8.64
N ASN A 169 20.53 -37.11 8.95
CA ASN A 169 19.93 -38.05 9.91
C ASN A 169 19.14 -39.15 9.19
N ARG A 170 19.17 -40.36 9.75
CA ARG A 170 18.43 -41.54 9.27
C ARG A 170 16.92 -41.28 9.36
N GLY A 171 16.25 -41.23 8.21
CA GLY A 171 14.80 -41.34 8.13
C GLY A 171 14.36 -42.79 7.98
N TRP A 172 13.46 -43.09 7.04
CA TRP A 172 12.81 -44.40 6.95
C TRP A 172 13.24 -45.23 5.72
N GLY A 173 13.44 -46.54 5.94
CA GLY A 173 13.80 -47.52 4.91
C GLY A 173 15.30 -47.72 4.71
N TYR A 174 15.67 -48.39 3.61
CA TYR A 174 17.05 -48.62 3.18
C TYR A 174 17.46 -47.67 2.05
N TYR A 175 18.61 -46.99 2.19
CA TYR A 175 19.23 -46.14 1.17
C TYR A 175 20.73 -45.93 1.44
N GLY A 176 21.48 -45.52 0.43
CA GLY A 176 22.89 -45.15 0.54
C GLY A 176 23.13 -43.68 0.20
N ILE A 177 24.07 -43.03 0.89
CA ILE A 177 24.61 -41.71 0.49
C ILE A 177 26.05 -41.91 0.02
N GLU A 178 26.32 -41.64 -1.26
CA GLU A 178 27.66 -41.77 -1.84
C GLU A 178 28.52 -40.52 -1.54
N TYR A 179 27.95 -39.33 -1.75
CA TYR A 179 28.63 -38.05 -1.59
C TYR A 179 27.69 -36.88 -1.39
N LEU A 180 28.23 -35.81 -0.79
CA LEU A 180 27.72 -34.45 -0.90
C LEU A 180 28.57 -33.70 -1.92
N LYS A 181 27.93 -32.86 -2.74
CA LYS A 181 28.59 -31.96 -3.68
C LYS A 181 28.18 -30.53 -3.36
N LEU A 182 29.18 -29.67 -3.14
CA LEU A 182 29.01 -28.26 -2.82
C LEU A 182 29.71 -27.43 -3.90
N GLU A 183 28.93 -26.64 -4.63
CA GLU A 183 29.45 -25.76 -5.69
C GLU A 183 29.24 -24.31 -5.29
N ALA A 184 30.29 -23.50 -5.30
CA ALA A 184 30.21 -22.09 -4.89
C ALA A 184 29.22 -21.32 -5.78
N ALA A 185 28.10 -20.89 -5.21
CA ALA A 185 27.08 -20.18 -5.97
C ALA A 185 27.54 -18.74 -6.19
N LYS A 186 27.72 -18.36 -7.47
CA LYS A 186 27.89 -16.95 -7.82
C LYS A 186 26.66 -16.17 -7.35
N ALA A 187 26.87 -15.00 -6.76
CA ALA A 187 25.79 -14.06 -6.49
C ALA A 187 25.05 -13.78 -7.82
N SER A 188 23.73 -13.97 -7.82
CA SER A 188 22.92 -13.70 -9.01
C SER A 188 23.02 -12.22 -9.37
N GLN A 189 23.39 -11.92 -10.63
CA GLN A 189 23.28 -10.55 -11.11
C GLN A 189 21.79 -10.24 -11.25
N ALA A 190 21.29 -9.27 -10.48
CA ALA A 190 19.88 -8.97 -10.40
C ALA A 190 19.29 -8.52 -11.75
N VAL A 191 18.65 -9.47 -12.45
CA VAL A 191 17.83 -9.29 -13.67
C VAL A 191 16.35 -9.55 -13.34
N GLY A 192 15.87 -8.98 -12.23
CA GLY A 192 14.44 -8.91 -11.89
C GLY A 192 13.69 -10.23 -11.69
N MET A 193 14.36 -11.39 -11.73
CA MET A 193 13.76 -12.72 -11.62
C MET A 193 14.68 -13.63 -10.81
N LEU A 194 14.09 -14.41 -9.91
CA LEU A 194 14.77 -15.25 -8.93
C LEU A 194 14.23 -16.68 -9.09
N GLU A 195 14.96 -17.52 -9.82
CA GLU A 195 14.63 -18.94 -10.03
C GLU A 195 14.67 -19.67 -8.67
N ALA A 196 13.73 -20.59 -8.41
CA ALA A 196 13.55 -21.18 -7.08
C ALA A 196 14.76 -22.01 -6.61
N GLU A 197 15.44 -22.73 -7.51
CA GLU A 197 16.70 -23.46 -7.22
C GLU A 197 17.90 -22.56 -6.94
N ASP A 198 17.69 -21.25 -7.04
CA ASP A 198 18.64 -20.21 -6.68
C ASP A 198 18.38 -19.58 -5.30
N GLY A 199 17.33 -20.01 -4.58
CA GLY A 199 17.02 -19.67 -3.19
C GLY A 199 17.58 -20.64 -2.13
N VAL A 200 17.40 -20.26 -0.86
CA VAL A 200 17.74 -21.06 0.34
C VAL A 200 16.46 -21.70 0.88
N MET A 201 16.48 -22.99 1.19
CA MET A 201 15.28 -23.73 1.63
C MET A 201 15.40 -24.27 3.05
N SER A 202 14.26 -24.35 3.74
CA SER A 202 14.09 -24.98 5.05
C SER A 202 12.80 -25.81 5.09
N GLY A 203 12.68 -26.74 6.04
CA GLY A 203 11.52 -27.62 6.18
C GLY A 203 11.29 -28.55 4.97
N GLY A 204 10.05 -29.00 4.77
CA GLY A 204 9.66 -29.86 3.65
C GLY A 204 9.54 -29.12 2.33
N VAL A 205 10.62 -28.46 1.88
CA VAL A 205 10.73 -27.81 0.58
C VAL A 205 11.96 -28.38 -0.15
N SER A 206 11.76 -28.86 -1.38
CA SER A 206 12.81 -29.46 -2.21
C SER A 206 12.73 -29.00 -3.66
N ILE A 207 13.86 -29.00 -4.37
CA ILE A 207 13.88 -28.80 -5.82
C ILE A 207 13.50 -30.09 -6.54
N GLU A 208 12.51 -29.96 -7.41
CA GLU A 208 11.99 -31.02 -8.26
C GLU A 208 12.05 -30.61 -9.73
N THR A 209 12.09 -31.62 -10.61
CA THR A 209 12.18 -31.45 -12.08
C THR A 209 11.16 -32.32 -12.83
N GLN A 210 10.14 -32.84 -12.14
CA GLN A 210 9.25 -33.88 -12.67
C GLN A 210 8.04 -33.32 -13.46
N ARG A 211 7.70 -32.05 -13.26
CA ARG A 211 6.69 -31.32 -14.07
C ARG A 211 7.34 -30.65 -15.27
N GLU A 212 6.62 -30.50 -16.36
CA GLU A 212 7.06 -29.69 -17.50
C GLU A 212 6.67 -28.21 -17.33
N GLY A 213 7.42 -27.31 -17.96
CA GLY A 213 7.07 -25.87 -18.07
C GLY A 213 7.64 -24.93 -17.02
N PHE A 214 8.58 -25.38 -16.18
CA PHE A 214 9.34 -24.53 -15.25
C PHE A 214 10.44 -23.71 -15.95
N SER A 215 10.97 -22.66 -15.30
CA SER A 215 12.18 -21.92 -15.70
C SER A 215 13.44 -22.38 -14.94
N GLY A 216 14.59 -21.74 -15.19
CA GLY A 216 15.86 -22.15 -14.59
C GLY A 216 16.21 -23.63 -14.84
N GLN A 217 16.34 -24.40 -13.77
CA GLN A 217 16.72 -25.82 -13.75
C GLN A 217 15.76 -26.70 -12.93
N GLY A 218 14.66 -26.16 -12.40
CA GLY A 218 13.67 -26.87 -11.59
C GLY A 218 12.81 -25.90 -10.79
N TYR A 219 11.97 -26.42 -9.90
CA TYR A 219 11.06 -25.62 -9.07
C TYR A 219 11.04 -26.11 -7.62
N ALA A 220 10.73 -25.22 -6.68
CA ALA A 220 10.55 -25.57 -5.27
C ALA A 220 9.16 -26.17 -5.04
N ALA A 221 9.10 -27.46 -4.74
CA ALA A 221 7.90 -28.14 -4.29
C ALA A 221 7.74 -27.97 -2.77
N PHE A 222 6.62 -27.39 -2.34
CA PHE A 222 6.27 -27.24 -0.92
C PHE A 222 5.40 -28.41 -0.46
N GLN A 223 5.82 -29.08 0.61
CA GLN A 223 4.98 -30.01 1.37
C GLN A 223 4.22 -29.26 2.47
N GLN A 224 3.84 -29.94 3.57
CA GLN A 224 3.04 -29.38 4.66
C GLN A 224 3.75 -28.30 5.51
N SER A 225 5.09 -28.18 5.44
CA SER A 225 5.87 -27.22 6.24
C SER A 225 7.16 -26.82 5.53
N GLY A 226 7.77 -25.70 5.95
CA GLY A 226 9.05 -25.22 5.42
C GLY A 226 8.96 -23.87 4.70
N SER A 227 10.09 -23.41 4.17
CA SER A 227 10.17 -22.11 3.49
C SER A 227 11.25 -22.04 2.41
N LEU A 228 11.09 -21.07 1.52
CA LEU A 228 11.99 -20.70 0.43
C LEU A 228 12.36 -19.22 0.58
N THR A 229 13.62 -18.92 0.87
CA THR A 229 14.13 -17.57 1.13
C THR A 229 15.10 -17.13 0.04
N PHE A 230 14.84 -15.95 -0.51
CA PHE A 230 15.70 -15.26 -1.47
C PHE A 230 16.32 -14.02 -0.84
N THR A 231 17.46 -13.60 -1.40
CA THR A 231 18.04 -12.27 -1.18
C THR A 231 17.99 -11.49 -2.49
N TYR A 232 17.35 -10.32 -2.49
CA TYR A 232 17.26 -9.42 -3.64
C TYR A 232 17.99 -8.11 -3.36
N ASN A 233 19.00 -7.82 -4.18
CA ASN A 233 19.73 -6.56 -4.13
C ASN A 233 18.98 -5.50 -4.99
N ALA A 234 18.25 -4.60 -4.33
CA ALA A 234 17.50 -3.53 -4.97
C ALA A 234 18.41 -2.35 -5.28
N ARG A 235 18.42 -1.90 -6.54
CA ARG A 235 19.28 -0.79 -7.04
C ARG A 235 18.92 0.59 -6.48
N SER A 236 17.76 0.71 -5.84
CA SER A 236 17.22 1.92 -5.23
C SER A 236 16.14 1.50 -4.24
N ALA A 237 15.97 2.23 -3.14
CA ALA A 237 14.80 2.06 -2.28
C ALA A 237 13.51 2.43 -3.04
N GLY A 238 12.42 1.70 -2.79
CA GLY A 238 11.13 1.95 -3.43
C GLY A 238 10.23 0.71 -3.44
N MET A 239 9.04 0.87 -4.03
CA MET A 239 8.08 -0.22 -4.20
C MET A 239 8.45 -1.13 -5.37
N TYR A 240 8.27 -2.43 -5.19
CA TYR A 240 8.42 -3.42 -6.24
C TYR A 240 7.15 -4.27 -6.33
N ASN A 241 6.63 -4.48 -7.55
CA ASN A 241 5.63 -5.50 -7.81
C ASN A 241 6.29 -6.87 -7.71
N ILE A 242 5.63 -7.83 -7.07
CA ILE A 242 6.09 -9.21 -6.95
C ILE A 242 5.13 -10.10 -7.73
N LEU A 243 5.65 -10.82 -8.73
CA LEU A 243 4.95 -11.93 -9.38
C LEU A 243 5.60 -13.25 -8.96
N ILE A 244 4.79 -14.30 -8.80
CA ILE A 244 5.26 -15.67 -8.55
C ILE A 244 4.90 -16.50 -9.78
N GLY A 245 5.89 -17.17 -10.39
CA GLY A 245 5.63 -18.32 -11.24
C GLY A 245 5.28 -19.50 -10.35
N TYR A 246 4.05 -20.04 -10.44
CA TYR A 246 3.55 -21.03 -9.48
C TYR A 246 2.73 -22.15 -10.15
N SER A 247 2.56 -23.26 -9.43
CA SER A 247 1.64 -24.35 -9.77
C SER A 247 0.95 -24.90 -8.52
N ALA A 248 -0.37 -24.90 -8.48
CA ALA A 248 -1.20 -25.46 -7.41
C ALA A 248 -2.13 -26.56 -7.98
N PRO A 249 -1.62 -27.77 -8.22
CA PRO A 249 -2.26 -28.77 -9.10
C PRO A 249 -3.36 -29.61 -8.42
N ASN A 250 -3.73 -29.30 -7.18
CA ASN A 250 -4.61 -30.09 -6.33
C ASN A 250 -5.67 -29.21 -5.64
N GLY A 251 -6.34 -28.33 -6.39
CA GLY A 251 -7.17 -27.24 -5.83
C GLY A 251 -6.38 -26.04 -5.31
N GLU A 252 -7.08 -24.96 -4.95
CA GLU A 252 -6.50 -23.72 -4.36
C GLU A 252 -5.64 -24.00 -3.12
N LYS A 253 -4.55 -23.25 -2.97
CA LYS A 253 -3.67 -23.23 -1.78
C LYS A 253 -3.39 -21.80 -1.31
N LYS A 254 -2.69 -21.68 -0.18
CA LYS A 254 -2.18 -20.42 0.37
C LYS A 254 -0.72 -20.55 0.77
N THR A 255 0.04 -19.47 0.58
CA THR A 255 1.43 -19.31 1.07
C THR A 255 1.55 -17.99 1.83
N SER A 256 2.46 -17.93 2.80
CA SER A 256 2.76 -16.69 3.53
C SER A 256 4.07 -16.10 3.00
N MET A 257 3.97 -14.98 2.28
CA MET A 257 5.13 -14.20 1.84
C MET A 257 5.60 -13.28 2.97
N ILE A 258 6.90 -13.19 3.21
CA ILE A 258 7.52 -12.37 4.24
C ILE A 258 8.63 -11.55 3.59
N VAL A 259 8.46 -10.23 3.48
CA VAL A 259 9.45 -9.32 2.86
C VAL A 259 10.04 -8.40 3.92
N ASN A 260 11.36 -8.49 4.14
CA ASN A 260 12.06 -7.77 5.21
C ASN A 260 11.43 -7.92 6.63
N GLY A 261 10.65 -8.98 6.86
CA GLY A 261 9.90 -9.21 8.10
C GLY A 261 8.43 -8.75 8.10
N GLN A 262 7.94 -8.13 7.02
CA GLN A 262 6.50 -7.86 6.83
C GLN A 262 5.83 -9.06 6.17
N THR A 263 4.83 -9.66 6.85
CA THR A 263 4.09 -10.82 6.36
C THR A 263 2.91 -10.41 5.47
N SER A 264 2.54 -11.25 4.49
CA SER A 264 1.33 -11.13 3.68
C SER A 264 0.90 -12.52 3.20
N GLU A 265 -0.40 -12.83 3.25
CA GLU A 265 -0.94 -14.10 2.75
C GLU A 265 -1.28 -14.00 1.26
N ILE A 266 -0.82 -14.96 0.47
CA ILE A 266 -1.07 -15.05 -0.97
C ILE A 266 -1.94 -16.30 -1.25
N SER A 267 -3.14 -16.10 -1.79
CA SER A 267 -3.93 -17.20 -2.38
C SER A 267 -3.32 -17.63 -3.72
N LEU A 268 -3.27 -18.93 -3.92
CA LEU A 268 -2.74 -19.61 -5.11
C LEU A 268 -3.89 -20.45 -5.71
N PRO A 269 -4.69 -19.88 -6.65
CA PRO A 269 -5.79 -20.57 -7.33
C PRO A 269 -5.35 -21.89 -7.98
N GLU A 270 -6.27 -22.84 -8.15
CA GLU A 270 -5.98 -24.12 -8.77
C GLU A 270 -5.36 -23.96 -10.17
N GLN A 271 -4.17 -24.53 -10.37
CA GLN A 271 -3.40 -24.39 -11.60
C GLN A 271 -2.47 -25.61 -11.77
N THR A 272 -2.68 -26.38 -12.83
CA THR A 272 -2.04 -27.70 -13.02
C THR A 272 -0.65 -27.65 -13.66
N GLY A 273 -0.43 -26.71 -14.58
CA GLY A 273 0.88 -26.30 -15.10
C GLY A 273 1.48 -25.15 -14.28
N PHE A 274 2.42 -24.41 -14.86
CA PHE A 274 2.95 -23.17 -14.29
C PHE A 274 2.29 -21.92 -14.90
N SER A 275 2.08 -20.88 -14.10
CA SER A 275 1.65 -19.54 -14.55
C SER A 275 2.11 -18.44 -13.58
N GLU A 276 2.11 -17.19 -14.02
CA GLU A 276 2.34 -16.04 -13.12
C GLU A 276 1.08 -15.64 -12.36
N ILE A 277 1.21 -15.35 -11.07
CA ILE A 277 0.23 -14.64 -10.25
C ILE A 277 0.90 -13.46 -9.54
N SER A 278 0.14 -12.39 -9.26
CA SER A 278 0.63 -11.30 -8.42
C SER A 278 0.60 -11.70 -6.94
N ALA A 279 1.73 -11.51 -6.26
CA ALA A 279 1.83 -11.50 -4.80
C ALA A 279 1.70 -10.08 -4.23
N GLY A 280 1.09 -9.16 -4.99
CA GLY A 280 0.99 -7.74 -4.65
C GLY A 280 2.30 -6.99 -4.84
N LYS A 281 2.60 -6.08 -3.91
CA LYS A 281 3.76 -5.19 -3.93
C LYS A 281 4.41 -5.16 -2.54
N ALA A 282 5.72 -4.98 -2.49
CA ALA A 282 6.45 -4.79 -1.24
C ALA A 282 7.44 -3.62 -1.31
N LEU A 283 7.68 -2.99 -0.16
CA LEU A 283 8.67 -1.93 -0.02
C LEU A 283 10.07 -2.54 0.16
N LEU A 284 10.98 -2.23 -0.76
CA LEU A 284 12.37 -2.62 -0.68
C LEU A 284 13.25 -1.43 -0.32
N LYS A 285 14.24 -1.65 0.55
CA LYS A 285 15.33 -0.69 0.81
C LYS A 285 16.41 -0.86 -0.26
N GLU A 286 17.27 0.15 -0.44
CA GLU A 286 18.45 0.01 -1.31
C GLU A 286 19.42 -1.05 -0.74
N GLY A 287 19.99 -1.87 -1.62
CA GLY A 287 20.80 -3.02 -1.22
C GLY A 287 19.98 -4.27 -0.91
N ASP A 288 20.45 -5.09 0.04
CA ASP A 288 19.97 -6.47 0.22
C ASP A 288 18.66 -6.57 1.03
N ASN A 289 17.62 -7.12 0.38
CA ASN A 289 16.31 -7.39 0.95
C ASN A 289 16.07 -8.90 1.07
N THR A 290 15.37 -9.35 2.10
CA THR A 290 14.93 -10.75 2.23
C THR A 290 13.50 -10.90 1.73
N ILE A 291 13.25 -11.97 0.98
CA ILE A 291 11.93 -12.36 0.48
C ILE A 291 11.78 -13.85 0.77
N GLU A 292 10.93 -14.20 1.72
CA GLU A 292 10.66 -15.59 2.12
C GLU A 292 9.23 -15.99 1.76
N PHE A 293 9.06 -17.22 1.29
CA PHE A 293 7.76 -17.86 1.12
C PHE A 293 7.67 -19.04 2.06
N SER A 294 6.74 -19.00 3.00
CA SER A 294 6.54 -20.02 4.01
C SER A 294 5.29 -20.87 3.74
N ALA A 295 5.36 -22.15 4.09
CA ALA A 295 4.30 -23.12 3.96
C ALA A 295 3.13 -22.77 4.89
N ASN A 296 2.03 -22.31 4.30
CA ASN A 296 0.77 -22.06 5.00
C ASN A 296 -0.18 -23.26 4.84
N TRP A 297 -0.76 -23.48 3.65
CA TRP A 297 -1.52 -24.72 3.35
C TRP A 297 -0.63 -25.84 2.79
N GLY A 298 0.57 -25.50 2.30
CA GLY A 298 1.48 -26.43 1.64
C GLY A 298 0.96 -26.98 0.31
N TRP A 299 1.65 -27.98 -0.25
CA TRP A 299 1.21 -28.75 -1.43
C TRP A 299 1.00 -27.92 -2.71
N TYR A 300 1.89 -26.96 -2.94
CA TYR A 300 2.01 -26.14 -4.15
C TYR A 300 3.49 -26.08 -4.59
N ASN A 301 3.75 -25.44 -5.73
CA ASN A 301 5.09 -25.30 -6.30
C ASN A 301 5.38 -23.82 -6.61
N ILE A 302 6.60 -23.36 -6.35
CA ILE A 302 7.11 -22.05 -6.78
C ILE A 302 8.27 -22.29 -7.76
N ASP A 303 8.14 -21.71 -8.94
CA ASP A 303 9.06 -21.77 -10.08
C ASP A 303 10.09 -20.62 -9.99
N TYR A 304 9.59 -19.39 -9.89
CA TYR A 304 10.41 -18.19 -9.73
C TYR A 304 9.65 -17.06 -9.06
N VAL A 305 10.40 -16.05 -8.60
CA VAL A 305 9.86 -14.79 -8.08
C VAL A 305 10.39 -13.63 -8.91
N LYS A 306 9.50 -12.88 -9.56
CA LYS A 306 9.83 -11.78 -10.46
C LYS A 306 9.51 -10.44 -9.79
N LEU A 307 10.54 -9.61 -9.62
CA LEU A 307 10.48 -8.29 -9.00
C LEU A 307 10.75 -7.19 -10.01
N THR A 308 9.76 -6.32 -10.20
CA THR A 308 9.85 -5.12 -11.04
C THR A 308 9.62 -3.89 -10.18
N ALA A 309 10.43 -2.84 -10.35
CA ALA A 309 10.17 -1.58 -9.66
C ALA A 309 8.79 -1.06 -10.09
N ALA A 310 7.91 -0.82 -9.12
CA ALA A 310 6.59 -0.28 -9.39
C ALA A 310 6.72 1.16 -9.85
N ALA A 311 6.01 1.53 -10.92
CA ALA A 311 5.82 2.93 -11.22
C ALA A 311 5.14 3.60 -10.03
N LYS A 312 5.63 4.79 -9.62
CA LYS A 312 4.89 5.62 -8.67
C LYS A 312 3.53 5.91 -9.30
N ALA A 313 2.44 5.71 -8.56
CA ALA A 313 1.10 6.01 -9.06
C ALA A 313 1.05 7.46 -9.56
N GLU A 314 0.58 7.63 -10.81
CA GLU A 314 0.33 8.96 -11.39
C GLU A 314 -0.85 9.62 -10.65
N GLY A 315 -0.98 10.95 -10.79
CA GLY A 315 -1.95 11.73 -10.01
C GLY A 315 -3.38 11.21 -10.15
N ASN A 316 -4.05 10.96 -9.02
CA ASN A 316 -5.40 10.40 -9.02
C ASN A 316 -6.42 11.44 -9.51
N ALA A 317 -7.01 11.20 -10.69
CA ALA A 317 -7.99 12.06 -11.35
C ALA A 317 -9.40 11.96 -10.71
N VAL A 318 -9.47 12.18 -9.40
CA VAL A 318 -10.72 12.07 -8.63
C VAL A 318 -11.65 13.27 -8.84
N THR A 319 -12.92 13.00 -9.08
CA THR A 319 -13.95 14.03 -9.11
C THR A 319 -14.31 14.50 -7.70
N SER A 320 -14.37 15.81 -7.49
CA SER A 320 -15.00 16.42 -6.31
C SER A 320 -16.49 16.73 -6.51
N LYS A 321 -17.01 16.57 -7.74
CA LYS A 321 -18.43 16.71 -8.03
C LYS A 321 -19.19 15.51 -7.45
N LEU A 322 -20.12 15.82 -6.54
CA LEU A 322 -21.07 14.88 -5.94
C LEU A 322 -22.11 14.37 -6.96
N ILE A 323 -22.68 13.18 -6.71
CA ILE A 323 -23.76 12.59 -7.50
C ILE A 323 -25.03 13.44 -7.46
N ASN A 324 -25.30 14.09 -6.32
CA ASN A 324 -26.46 14.96 -6.15
C ASN A 324 -26.16 16.37 -6.70
N PRO A 325 -26.81 16.81 -7.79
CA PRO A 325 -26.59 18.16 -8.35
C PRO A 325 -27.13 19.27 -7.42
N GLU A 326 -28.08 18.96 -6.54
CA GLU A 326 -28.66 19.90 -5.59
C GLU A 326 -27.92 19.94 -4.23
N ALA A 327 -26.78 19.25 -4.12
CA ALA A 327 -25.99 19.17 -2.88
C ALA A 327 -25.71 20.55 -2.26
N THR A 328 -25.74 20.64 -0.93
CA THR A 328 -25.55 21.93 -0.23
C THR A 328 -24.14 22.47 -0.40
N SER A 329 -23.96 23.76 -0.11
CA SER A 329 -22.65 24.42 -0.09
C SER A 329 -21.65 23.69 0.81
N GLU A 330 -22.10 23.20 1.94
CA GLU A 330 -21.24 22.59 2.96
C GLU A 330 -20.78 21.19 2.52
N ALA A 331 -21.66 20.43 1.86
CA ALA A 331 -21.32 19.13 1.28
C ALA A 331 -20.37 19.26 0.07
N LYS A 332 -20.64 20.23 -0.83
CA LYS A 332 -19.73 20.55 -1.95
C LYS A 332 -18.35 20.99 -1.45
N ALA A 333 -18.29 21.86 -0.43
CA ALA A 333 -17.04 22.32 0.16
C ALA A 333 -16.25 21.18 0.83
N LEU A 334 -16.93 20.30 1.57
CA LEU A 334 -16.32 19.11 2.16
C LEU A 334 -15.75 18.18 1.08
N MET A 335 -16.51 17.84 0.04
CA MET A 335 -16.03 16.96 -1.03
C MET A 335 -14.86 17.58 -1.81
N ASN A 336 -14.91 18.88 -2.10
CA ASN A 336 -13.77 19.64 -2.65
C ASN A 336 -12.54 19.57 -1.74
N TYR A 337 -12.72 19.70 -0.42
CA TYR A 337 -11.61 19.57 0.53
C TYR A 337 -11.02 18.16 0.53
N LEU A 338 -11.84 17.11 0.65
CA LEU A 338 -11.36 15.73 0.61
C LEU A 338 -10.57 15.43 -0.67
N ALA A 339 -11.10 15.85 -1.83
CA ALA A 339 -10.40 15.71 -3.11
C ALA A 339 -9.11 16.54 -3.19
N SER A 340 -9.03 17.71 -2.56
CA SER A 340 -7.81 18.53 -2.50
C SER A 340 -6.69 17.92 -1.64
N GLN A 341 -7.04 17.07 -0.66
CA GLN A 341 -6.07 16.37 0.19
C GLN A 341 -5.67 15.00 -0.38
N TYR A 342 -6.41 14.48 -1.35
CA TYR A 342 -6.20 13.17 -1.93
C TYR A 342 -4.81 13.04 -2.57
N SER A 343 -4.11 11.93 -2.32
CA SER A 343 -2.68 11.72 -2.63
C SER A 343 -1.66 12.67 -1.97
N HIS A 344 -2.09 13.55 -1.07
CA HIS A 344 -1.23 14.50 -0.35
C HIS A 344 -1.24 14.33 1.17
N LYS A 345 -2.38 13.92 1.74
CA LYS A 345 -2.60 13.63 3.16
C LYS A 345 -3.60 12.48 3.32
N ILE A 346 -3.67 11.92 4.53
CA ILE A 346 -4.80 11.13 5.02
C ILE A 346 -5.50 11.88 6.15
N ILE A 347 -6.83 11.86 6.19
CA ILE A 347 -7.61 12.54 7.22
C ILE A 347 -7.91 11.58 8.37
N SER A 348 -7.56 11.96 9.60
CA SER A 348 -7.76 11.11 10.78
C SER A 348 -9.22 11.05 11.22
N GLY A 349 -9.65 9.90 11.74
CA GLY A 349 -11.01 9.68 12.20
C GLY A 349 -11.13 8.63 13.30
N GLN A 350 -12.21 8.73 14.07
CA GLN A 350 -12.52 7.83 15.18
C GLN A 350 -14.04 7.62 15.30
N GLN A 351 -14.45 6.37 15.59
CA GLN A 351 -15.81 6.04 15.99
C GLN A 351 -16.05 6.45 17.46
N THR A 352 -17.17 7.12 17.72
CA THR A 352 -17.59 7.78 18.98
C THR A 352 -16.83 9.06 19.34
N LEU A 353 -17.56 10.02 19.93
CA LEU A 353 -17.03 11.25 20.52
C LEU A 353 -16.16 10.95 21.75
N GLU A 354 -16.58 9.95 22.55
CA GLU A 354 -15.91 9.51 23.76
C GLU A 354 -14.48 9.00 23.50
N ASP A 355 -14.26 8.31 22.38
CA ASP A 355 -12.94 7.83 21.97
C ASP A 355 -12.13 8.94 21.30
N ALA A 356 -12.77 9.86 20.56
CA ALA A 356 -12.12 11.06 20.01
C ALA A 356 -11.55 11.97 21.12
N GLU A 357 -12.28 12.14 22.24
CA GLU A 357 -11.78 12.83 23.43
C GLU A 357 -10.66 12.07 24.14
N TRP A 358 -10.70 10.74 24.15
CA TRP A 358 -9.63 9.92 24.72
C TRP A 358 -8.32 10.02 23.92
N ILE A 359 -8.40 10.04 22.58
CA ILE A 359 -7.24 10.28 21.69
C ILE A 359 -6.63 11.67 21.95
N GLY A 360 -7.48 12.69 22.11
CA GLY A 360 -7.05 14.05 22.51
C GLY A 360 -6.21 14.03 23.78
N GLN A 361 -6.64 13.26 24.79
CA GLN A 361 -5.92 13.08 26.05
C GLN A 361 -4.62 12.27 25.91
N GLN A 362 -4.53 11.31 24.99
CA GLN A 362 -3.32 10.49 24.81
C GLN A 362 -2.24 11.15 23.96
N THR A 363 -2.63 11.93 22.94
CA THR A 363 -1.72 12.42 21.89
C THR A 363 -1.50 13.94 21.94
N GLY A 364 -2.42 14.70 22.55
CA GLY A 364 -2.49 16.16 22.44
C GLY A 364 -3.17 16.66 21.16
N LYS A 365 -3.68 15.76 20.32
CA LYS A 365 -4.29 16.01 19.01
C LYS A 365 -5.62 15.28 18.90
N TYR A 366 -6.55 15.87 18.15
CA TYR A 366 -7.90 15.32 17.96
C TYR A 366 -8.06 14.76 16.55
N PRO A 367 -8.85 13.68 16.33
CA PRO A 367 -9.21 13.25 14.99
C PRO A 367 -9.90 14.39 14.22
N ALA A 368 -9.76 14.43 12.91
CA ALA A 368 -10.47 15.40 12.07
C ALA A 368 -11.94 14.99 11.84
N ILE A 369 -12.21 13.69 11.72
CA ILE A 369 -13.54 13.08 11.56
C ILE A 369 -13.98 12.48 12.90
N MET A 370 -15.20 12.78 13.34
CA MET A 370 -15.91 11.97 14.32
C MET A 370 -16.99 11.18 13.59
N SER A 371 -16.99 9.88 13.80
CA SER A 371 -17.94 8.93 13.23
C SER A 371 -18.84 8.38 14.32
N THR A 372 -20.11 8.15 14.02
CA THR A 372 -21.06 7.51 14.94
C THR A 372 -22.12 6.72 14.18
N ASP A 373 -23.20 6.30 14.84
CA ASP A 373 -24.17 5.32 14.34
C ASP A 373 -25.62 5.76 14.64
N LEU A 374 -26.54 5.58 13.68
CA LEU A 374 -27.98 5.78 13.87
C LEU A 374 -28.73 4.55 14.40
N ILE A 375 -28.02 3.47 14.77
CA ILE A 375 -28.53 2.21 15.32
C ILE A 375 -29.73 2.38 16.27
N ASP A 376 -29.61 3.23 17.29
CA ASP A 376 -30.65 3.44 18.32
C ASP A 376 -31.78 4.40 17.92
N TYR A 377 -31.78 4.90 16.69
CA TYR A 377 -32.96 5.49 16.04
C TYR A 377 -33.72 4.49 15.14
N SER A 378 -33.20 3.26 14.94
CA SER A 378 -33.94 2.20 14.24
C SER A 378 -35.25 1.90 14.98
N THR A 379 -36.39 1.94 14.30
CA THR A 379 -37.70 1.89 14.96
C THR A 379 -37.86 0.66 15.86
N SER A 380 -37.37 -0.51 15.45
CA SER A 380 -37.44 -1.75 16.23
C SER A 380 -36.65 -1.70 17.56
N ARG A 381 -35.63 -0.83 17.68
CA ARG A 381 -34.89 -0.58 18.92
C ARG A 381 -35.62 0.43 19.79
N VAL A 382 -36.17 1.49 19.19
CA VAL A 382 -37.01 2.49 19.89
C VAL A 382 -38.26 1.83 20.50
N ASP A 383 -38.90 0.90 19.76
CA ASP A 383 -40.02 0.08 20.24
C ASP A 383 -39.64 -0.82 21.44
N ASN A 384 -38.35 -1.14 21.61
CA ASN A 384 -37.79 -1.85 22.77
C ASN A 384 -37.17 -0.92 23.83
N GLY A 385 -37.34 0.40 23.71
CA GLY A 385 -36.92 1.40 24.70
C GLY A 385 -35.52 2.00 24.50
N ALA A 386 -34.90 1.79 23.35
CA ALA A 386 -33.66 2.49 23.00
C ALA A 386 -33.86 4.01 22.82
N THR A 387 -32.81 4.78 23.10
CA THR A 387 -32.77 6.24 22.95
C THR A 387 -31.36 6.70 22.57
N SER A 388 -31.23 7.68 21.68
CA SER A 388 -29.94 8.17 21.18
C SER A 388 -29.83 9.70 21.22
N THR A 389 -28.60 10.19 21.40
CA THR A 389 -28.21 11.61 21.36
C THR A 389 -27.06 11.88 20.37
N GLU A 390 -26.84 10.95 19.43
CA GLU A 390 -25.72 11.02 18.50
C GLU A 390 -25.87 12.18 17.49
N VAL A 391 -27.10 12.61 17.19
CA VAL A 391 -27.36 13.82 16.37
C VAL A 391 -26.85 15.09 17.07
N GLU A 392 -27.07 15.21 18.38
CA GLU A 392 -26.54 16.30 19.19
C GLU A 392 -25.01 16.30 19.21
N LYS A 393 -24.38 15.13 19.40
CA LYS A 393 -22.91 14.98 19.36
C LYS A 393 -22.32 15.35 18.00
N MET A 394 -22.95 14.93 16.89
CA MET A 394 -22.53 15.30 15.53
C MET A 394 -22.60 16.81 15.30
N ILE A 395 -23.69 17.46 15.75
CA ILE A 395 -23.87 18.91 15.66
C ILE A 395 -22.82 19.67 16.51
N ASP A 396 -22.49 19.18 17.71
CA ASP A 396 -21.46 19.79 18.56
C ASP A 396 -20.03 19.52 18.08
N TRP A 397 -19.79 18.42 17.37
CA TRP A 397 -18.52 18.17 16.68
C TRP A 397 -18.33 19.10 15.47
N TYR A 398 -19.36 19.26 14.65
CA TYR A 398 -19.37 20.19 13.52
C TYR A 398 -19.08 21.64 13.96
N LYS A 399 -19.63 22.08 15.11
CA LYS A 399 -19.33 23.41 15.71
C LYS A 399 -17.86 23.61 16.10
N ARG A 400 -17.08 22.53 16.26
CA ARG A 400 -15.63 22.59 16.51
C ARG A 400 -14.81 22.70 15.21
N GLY A 401 -15.47 22.72 14.05
CA GLY A 401 -14.84 22.64 12.72
C GLY A 401 -14.58 21.22 12.23
N GLY A 402 -14.93 20.20 13.02
CA GLY A 402 -14.68 18.79 12.70
C GLY A 402 -15.65 18.22 11.68
N ILE A 403 -15.20 17.19 10.94
CA ILE A 403 -15.97 16.47 9.93
C ILE A 403 -16.86 15.42 10.61
N VAL A 404 -18.06 15.22 10.08
CA VAL A 404 -19.03 14.22 10.56
C VAL A 404 -19.14 13.05 9.58
N ALA A 405 -18.92 11.85 10.09
CA ALA A 405 -19.22 10.59 9.41
C ALA A 405 -20.28 9.79 10.17
N LEU A 406 -20.99 8.91 9.48
CA LEU A 406 -22.16 8.25 10.03
C LEU A 406 -22.44 6.91 9.34
N CYS A 407 -22.45 5.83 10.11
CA CYS A 407 -22.98 4.54 9.67
C CYS A 407 -24.39 4.31 10.23
N TRP A 408 -24.99 3.18 9.84
CA TRP A 408 -26.27 2.73 10.42
C TRP A 408 -26.29 1.21 10.51
N HIS A 409 -26.06 0.67 11.71
CA HIS A 409 -26.38 -0.73 12.01
C HIS A 409 -27.90 -0.88 12.09
N TRP A 410 -28.56 -0.98 10.94
CA TRP A 410 -30.02 -1.02 10.83
C TRP A 410 -30.58 -2.28 11.48
N ASN A 411 -31.13 -2.13 12.68
CA ASN A 411 -31.81 -3.22 13.38
C ASN A 411 -33.11 -3.54 12.63
N ALA A 412 -33.32 -4.80 12.22
CA ALA A 412 -34.31 -5.15 11.19
C ALA A 412 -35.75 -4.70 11.57
N PRO A 413 -36.56 -4.22 10.61
CA PRO A 413 -37.83 -3.56 10.91
C PRO A 413 -38.87 -4.41 11.64
N LYS A 414 -38.78 -5.74 11.51
CA LYS A 414 -39.49 -6.79 12.27
C LYS A 414 -38.68 -8.10 12.25
N GLY A 415 -39.18 -9.14 12.92
CA GLY A 415 -38.61 -10.49 12.84
C GLY A 415 -37.39 -10.74 13.74
N ILE A 416 -37.09 -9.80 14.63
CA ILE A 416 -35.96 -9.82 15.58
C ILE A 416 -36.27 -10.58 16.87
N GLY A 417 -35.22 -10.88 17.65
CA GLY A 417 -35.31 -11.53 18.96
C GLY A 417 -35.96 -10.74 20.10
N GLY A 418 -35.93 -11.32 21.30
CA GLY A 418 -36.50 -10.78 22.54
C GLY A 418 -35.45 -10.33 23.54
N ASN A 419 -35.64 -10.61 24.84
CA ASN A 419 -34.60 -10.41 25.88
C ASN A 419 -34.03 -11.76 26.35
N GLU A 420 -33.96 -12.72 25.44
CA GLU A 420 -33.55 -14.10 25.69
C GLU A 420 -32.05 -14.26 25.37
N PRO A 421 -31.25 -14.95 26.21
CA PRO A 421 -29.81 -15.09 25.96
C PRO A 421 -29.50 -15.78 24.62
N GLY A 422 -28.75 -15.10 23.75
CA GLY A 422 -28.46 -15.54 22.39
C GLY A 422 -29.60 -15.33 21.38
N ASN A 423 -30.62 -14.57 21.74
CA ASN A 423 -31.74 -14.13 20.89
C ASN A 423 -32.17 -12.71 21.29
N GLU A 424 -31.21 -11.81 21.50
CA GLU A 424 -31.46 -10.46 22.00
C GLU A 424 -31.88 -9.47 20.87
N TRP A 425 -32.95 -8.70 21.09
CA TRP A 425 -33.52 -7.74 20.13
C TRP A 425 -32.49 -6.74 19.58
N TRP A 426 -31.53 -6.35 20.42
CA TRP A 426 -30.47 -5.41 20.08
C TRP A 426 -29.43 -6.01 19.11
N ARG A 427 -29.41 -7.32 18.90
CA ARG A 427 -28.57 -7.96 17.87
C ARG A 427 -29.23 -8.00 16.49
N GLY A 428 -30.50 -7.59 16.36
CA GLY A 428 -31.32 -7.78 15.16
C GLY A 428 -30.90 -7.04 13.89
N PHE A 429 -29.72 -6.43 13.84
CA PHE A 429 -29.05 -6.01 12.60
C PHE A 429 -28.23 -7.15 11.96
N TYR A 430 -27.80 -8.14 12.75
CA TYR A 430 -27.18 -9.37 12.24
C TYR A 430 -28.20 -10.33 11.62
N THR A 431 -27.81 -10.98 10.52
CA THR A 431 -28.56 -12.04 9.82
C THR A 431 -28.94 -13.21 10.73
N GLU A 432 -28.09 -13.56 11.71
CA GLU A 432 -28.40 -14.64 12.67
C GLU A 432 -29.45 -14.27 13.73
N HIS A 433 -29.78 -12.98 13.91
CA HIS A 433 -30.75 -12.47 14.92
C HIS A 433 -32.01 -11.85 14.31
N THR A 434 -32.30 -12.15 13.03
CA THR A 434 -33.54 -11.73 12.39
C THR A 434 -34.07 -12.75 11.38
N THR A 435 -35.40 -12.78 11.25
CA THR A 435 -36.13 -13.52 10.20
C THR A 435 -36.55 -12.62 9.04
N PHE A 436 -36.11 -11.36 9.01
CA PHE A 436 -36.45 -10.39 7.97
C PHE A 436 -35.81 -10.73 6.62
N ASP A 437 -36.63 -10.72 5.56
CA ASP A 437 -36.22 -11.09 4.21
C ASP A 437 -36.24 -9.88 3.28
N VAL A 438 -35.07 -9.29 3.04
CA VAL A 438 -34.89 -8.09 2.20
C VAL A 438 -35.30 -8.33 0.74
N GLU A 439 -35.07 -9.53 0.21
CA GLU A 439 -35.43 -9.86 -1.17
C GLU A 439 -36.95 -9.95 -1.31
N TYR A 440 -37.61 -10.68 -0.41
CA TYR A 440 -39.07 -10.73 -0.35
C TYR A 440 -39.70 -9.33 -0.19
N ALA A 441 -39.15 -8.49 0.72
CA ALA A 441 -39.63 -7.13 0.92
C ALA A 441 -39.53 -6.29 -0.37
N LEU A 442 -38.40 -6.31 -1.06
CA LEU A 442 -38.16 -5.53 -2.27
C LEU A 442 -38.94 -6.04 -3.50
N ASP A 443 -39.30 -7.32 -3.55
CA ASP A 443 -40.13 -7.92 -4.61
C ASP A 443 -41.63 -7.67 -4.41
N HIS A 444 -42.07 -7.37 -3.18
CA HIS A 444 -43.47 -7.19 -2.82
C HIS A 444 -43.72 -5.79 -2.24
N PRO A 445 -43.75 -4.72 -3.05
CA PRO A 445 -43.88 -3.33 -2.57
C PRO A 445 -45.19 -3.02 -1.82
N ASP A 446 -46.25 -3.80 -2.05
CA ASP A 446 -47.52 -3.72 -1.30
C ASP A 446 -47.46 -4.42 0.08
N SER A 447 -46.37 -5.11 0.41
CA SER A 447 -46.22 -5.88 1.65
C SER A 447 -46.07 -5.02 2.91
N GLU A 448 -46.35 -5.62 4.06
CA GLU A 448 -45.98 -5.04 5.36
C GLU A 448 -44.47 -4.84 5.46
N ASP A 449 -43.68 -5.81 4.99
CA ASP A 449 -42.22 -5.83 5.02
C ASP A 449 -41.62 -4.60 4.32
N TYR A 450 -42.08 -4.31 3.10
CA TYR A 450 -41.69 -3.10 2.36
C TYR A 450 -42.14 -1.82 3.06
N ARG A 451 -43.37 -1.79 3.59
CA ARG A 451 -43.89 -0.62 4.34
C ARG A 451 -43.09 -0.33 5.60
N LEU A 452 -42.64 -1.35 6.33
CA LEU A 452 -41.79 -1.22 7.52
C LEU A 452 -40.35 -0.80 7.15
N LEU A 453 -39.83 -1.30 6.02
CA LEU A 453 -38.55 -0.88 5.45
C LEU A 453 -38.57 0.62 5.11
N ILE A 454 -39.62 1.10 4.43
CA ILE A 454 -39.79 2.54 4.14
C ILE A 454 -40.00 3.37 5.41
N ARG A 455 -40.78 2.88 6.39
CA ARG A 455 -40.96 3.54 7.71
C ARG A 455 -39.61 3.83 8.38
N ASP A 456 -38.70 2.86 8.37
CA ASP A 456 -37.41 3.00 9.04
C ASP A 456 -36.49 3.98 8.29
N ILE A 457 -36.46 3.92 6.95
CA ILE A 457 -35.74 4.94 6.14
C ILE A 457 -36.31 6.34 6.40
N ASP A 458 -37.64 6.49 6.49
CA ASP A 458 -38.28 7.78 6.79
C ASP A 458 -37.95 8.28 8.21
N ASN A 459 -37.88 7.38 9.21
CA ASN A 459 -37.49 7.73 10.59
C ASN A 459 -36.01 8.13 10.70
N ILE A 460 -35.14 7.54 9.89
CA ILE A 460 -33.73 7.97 9.73
C ILE A 460 -33.63 9.29 8.97
N ALA A 461 -34.46 9.51 7.95
CA ALA A 461 -34.51 10.77 7.22
C ALA A 461 -34.80 11.96 8.15
N LEU A 462 -35.64 11.78 9.18
CA LEU A 462 -35.86 12.81 10.21
C LEU A 462 -34.57 13.18 10.98
N GLN A 463 -33.66 12.22 11.22
CA GLN A 463 -32.40 12.51 11.91
C GLN A 463 -31.38 13.19 11.00
N LEU A 464 -31.25 12.71 9.77
CA LEU A 464 -30.42 13.33 8.73
C LEU A 464 -30.92 14.75 8.39
N LYS A 465 -32.23 14.98 8.44
CA LYS A 465 -32.84 16.30 8.25
C LYS A 465 -32.44 17.29 9.36
N ARG A 466 -32.34 16.85 10.62
CA ARG A 466 -31.84 17.67 11.74
C ARG A 466 -30.37 18.09 11.53
N LEU A 467 -29.56 17.23 10.91
CA LEU A 467 -28.19 17.55 10.52
C LEU A 467 -28.16 18.58 9.38
N GLN A 468 -28.98 18.41 8.33
CA GLN A 468 -29.10 19.38 7.24
C GLN A 468 -29.58 20.75 7.72
N ASP A 469 -30.58 20.80 8.60
CA ASP A 469 -31.12 22.06 9.12
C ASP A 469 -30.17 22.76 10.11
N ALA A 470 -29.16 22.03 10.62
CA ALA A 470 -28.02 22.58 11.36
C ALA A 470 -26.82 22.93 10.44
N GLY A 471 -26.93 22.72 9.12
CA GLY A 471 -25.87 22.95 8.14
C GLY A 471 -24.75 21.92 8.12
N VAL A 472 -24.94 20.74 8.74
CA VAL A 472 -23.91 19.70 8.86
C VAL A 472 -23.88 18.84 7.58
N PRO A 473 -22.78 18.81 6.81
CA PRO A 473 -22.58 17.82 5.77
C PRO A 473 -22.13 16.49 6.39
N VAL A 474 -22.56 15.37 5.80
CA VAL A 474 -22.39 14.03 6.40
C VAL A 474 -21.77 13.06 5.41
N LEU A 475 -20.67 12.40 5.81
CA LEU A 475 -20.17 11.21 5.14
C LEU A 475 -21.07 10.02 5.53
N TRP A 476 -22.07 9.74 4.70
CA TRP A 476 -23.17 8.82 4.98
C TRP A 476 -22.87 7.43 4.41
N ARG A 477 -22.70 6.45 5.30
CA ARG A 477 -22.34 5.07 5.00
C ARG A 477 -23.42 4.08 5.50
N PRO A 478 -24.59 4.03 4.86
CA PRO A 478 -25.59 3.02 5.17
C PRO A 478 -25.22 1.66 4.56
N LEU A 479 -25.86 0.58 5.01
CA LEU A 479 -25.73 -0.77 4.43
C LEU A 479 -24.27 -1.25 4.33
N HIS A 480 -23.45 -0.95 5.34
CA HIS A 480 -22.03 -1.28 5.34
C HIS A 480 -21.76 -2.79 5.42
N GLU A 481 -20.55 -3.19 5.03
CA GLU A 481 -20.08 -4.59 4.95
C GLU A 481 -21.04 -5.56 4.22
N ALA A 482 -21.86 -5.06 3.27
CA ALA A 482 -22.92 -5.84 2.63
C ALA A 482 -22.41 -7.17 2.03
N GLU A 483 -21.22 -7.15 1.41
CA GLU A 483 -20.58 -8.33 0.81
C GLU A 483 -20.16 -9.44 1.79
N GLY A 484 -20.21 -9.18 3.10
CA GLY A 484 -19.97 -10.15 4.16
C GLY A 484 -21.20 -11.02 4.50
N GLY A 485 -22.41 -10.51 4.22
CA GLY A 485 -23.68 -11.23 4.47
C GLY A 485 -24.05 -11.45 5.94
N TRP A 486 -23.20 -11.06 6.90
CA TRP A 486 -23.49 -11.13 8.34
C TRP A 486 -24.53 -10.12 8.81
N PHE A 487 -24.76 -9.05 8.05
CA PHE A 487 -25.90 -8.14 8.24
C PHE A 487 -27.03 -8.46 7.25
N TRP A 488 -28.28 -8.29 7.69
CA TRP A 488 -29.45 -8.79 6.94
C TRP A 488 -29.63 -8.18 5.54
N TRP A 489 -29.12 -6.96 5.31
CA TRP A 489 -29.15 -6.32 4.00
C TRP A 489 -28.23 -7.00 2.97
N GLY A 490 -27.19 -7.70 3.42
CA GLY A 490 -26.33 -8.54 2.60
C GLY A 490 -26.75 -10.02 2.51
N ALA A 491 -27.64 -10.49 3.39
CA ALA A 491 -28.02 -11.90 3.54
C ALA A 491 -28.61 -12.57 2.28
N LYS A 492 -29.05 -11.77 1.30
CA LYS A 492 -29.63 -12.22 0.02
C LYS A 492 -28.74 -11.96 -1.19
N GLY A 493 -27.45 -11.70 -0.96
CA GLY A 493 -26.48 -11.45 -2.02
C GLY A 493 -26.57 -10.04 -2.63
N PRO A 494 -25.83 -9.79 -3.72
CA PRO A 494 -25.57 -8.44 -4.19
C PRO A 494 -26.79 -7.72 -4.77
N GLU A 495 -27.70 -8.42 -5.46
CA GLU A 495 -28.77 -7.74 -6.20
C GLU A 495 -29.85 -7.12 -5.28
N PRO A 496 -30.34 -7.79 -4.23
CA PRO A 496 -31.18 -7.16 -3.21
C PRO A 496 -30.46 -6.01 -2.47
N ALA A 497 -29.17 -6.16 -2.16
CA ALA A 497 -28.39 -5.11 -1.50
C ALA A 497 -28.28 -3.83 -2.36
N LYS A 498 -27.95 -3.96 -3.65
CA LYS A 498 -27.90 -2.83 -4.60
C LYS A 498 -29.28 -2.20 -4.82
N ARG A 499 -30.35 -2.99 -4.86
CA ARG A 499 -31.74 -2.50 -4.93
C ARG A 499 -32.11 -1.70 -3.69
N LEU A 500 -31.74 -2.16 -2.48
CA LEU A 500 -31.96 -1.44 -1.22
C LEU A 500 -31.16 -0.13 -1.18
N TRP A 501 -29.90 -0.15 -1.62
CA TRP A 501 -29.07 1.06 -1.74
C TRP A 501 -29.74 2.10 -2.65
N LYS A 502 -30.13 1.74 -3.88
CA LYS A 502 -30.77 2.67 -4.83
C LYS A 502 -32.13 3.17 -4.32
N LEU A 503 -32.90 2.33 -3.62
CA LEU A 503 -34.12 2.75 -2.94
C LEU A 503 -33.85 3.78 -1.84
N MET A 504 -32.78 3.61 -1.06
CA MET A 504 -32.40 4.58 -0.03
C MET A 504 -31.89 5.89 -0.63
N VAL A 505 -31.13 5.84 -1.73
CA VAL A 505 -30.67 7.03 -2.47
C VAL A 505 -31.86 7.84 -2.98
N ASP A 506 -32.82 7.22 -3.66
CA ASP A 506 -34.04 7.89 -4.11
C ASP A 506 -34.86 8.46 -2.93
N ARG A 507 -35.09 7.64 -1.89
CA ARG A 507 -35.93 8.03 -0.76
C ARG A 507 -35.33 9.19 0.03
N LEU A 508 -34.04 9.16 0.36
CA LEU A 508 -33.39 10.22 1.13
C LEU A 508 -33.12 11.46 0.25
N THR A 509 -32.57 11.28 -0.96
CA THR A 509 -32.13 12.41 -1.79
C THR A 509 -33.28 13.07 -2.53
N HIS A 510 -34.16 12.31 -3.19
CA HIS A 510 -35.18 12.86 -4.10
C HIS A 510 -36.54 13.06 -3.44
N TYR A 511 -36.93 12.21 -2.48
CA TYR A 511 -38.20 12.34 -1.76
C TYR A 511 -38.10 13.19 -0.48
N HIS A 512 -37.04 13.04 0.32
CA HIS A 512 -36.82 13.85 1.55
C HIS A 512 -35.96 15.10 1.34
N HIS A 513 -35.38 15.30 0.15
CA HIS A 513 -34.49 16.44 -0.19
C HIS A 513 -33.29 16.59 0.78
N LEU A 514 -32.68 15.45 1.12
CA LEU A 514 -31.45 15.39 1.93
C LEU A 514 -30.22 15.60 1.03
N ASN A 515 -29.90 16.86 0.86
CA ASN A 515 -28.83 17.38 0.00
C ASN A 515 -27.50 17.61 0.74
N ASN A 516 -27.45 17.34 2.05
CA ASN A 516 -26.23 17.42 2.87
C ASN A 516 -25.41 16.10 2.89
N LEU A 517 -25.89 15.05 2.23
CA LEU A 517 -25.29 13.71 2.26
C LEU A 517 -24.22 13.55 1.18
N ILE A 518 -23.10 12.93 1.56
CA ILE A 518 -22.06 12.41 0.68
C ILE A 518 -22.07 10.88 0.83
N TRP A 519 -22.39 10.16 -0.25
CA TRP A 519 -22.70 8.74 -0.21
C TRP A 519 -21.45 7.86 -0.26
N VAL A 520 -21.19 7.15 0.84
CA VAL A 520 -20.03 6.27 1.02
C VAL A 520 -20.45 4.80 0.87
N TRP A 521 -20.09 4.16 -0.24
CA TRP A 521 -20.34 2.73 -0.45
C TRP A 521 -19.25 1.88 0.21
N ASN A 522 -19.62 0.75 0.81
CA ASN A 522 -18.72 -0.06 1.63
C ASN A 522 -18.77 -1.57 1.29
N SER A 523 -18.23 -1.92 0.13
CA SER A 523 -17.90 -3.29 -0.32
C SER A 523 -16.95 -3.17 -1.52
N GLU A 524 -15.93 -4.00 -1.61
CA GLU A 524 -14.87 -3.95 -2.62
C GLU A 524 -15.15 -4.81 -3.86
N LYS A 525 -16.01 -5.83 -3.72
CA LYS A 525 -16.31 -6.79 -4.79
C LYS A 525 -17.16 -6.15 -5.91
N PRO A 526 -16.72 -6.22 -7.19
CA PRO A 526 -17.43 -5.58 -8.31
C PRO A 526 -18.90 -5.94 -8.49
N GLU A 527 -19.31 -7.17 -8.19
CA GLU A 527 -20.69 -7.61 -8.33
C GLU A 527 -21.65 -6.98 -7.31
N TRP A 528 -21.11 -6.47 -6.19
CA TRP A 528 -21.85 -5.77 -5.13
C TRP A 528 -21.97 -4.26 -5.36
N TYR A 529 -21.16 -3.66 -6.22
CA TYR A 529 -21.13 -2.21 -6.41
C TYR A 529 -22.44 -1.69 -7.07
N PRO A 530 -23.13 -0.71 -6.47
CA PRO A 530 -24.43 -0.25 -6.99
C PRO A 530 -24.31 0.67 -8.21
N GLY A 531 -23.19 1.36 -8.40
CA GLY A 531 -22.88 2.13 -9.61
C GLY A 531 -22.32 3.54 -9.37
N ASP A 532 -21.59 4.06 -10.37
CA ASP A 532 -20.98 5.40 -10.37
C ASP A 532 -22.01 6.54 -10.19
N ASP A 533 -23.27 6.28 -10.52
CA ASP A 533 -24.43 7.18 -10.47
C ASP A 533 -24.99 7.38 -9.06
N VAL A 534 -24.69 6.47 -8.13
CA VAL A 534 -25.30 6.40 -6.79
C VAL A 534 -24.28 6.31 -5.64
N VAL A 535 -23.01 6.64 -5.90
CA VAL A 535 -21.92 6.61 -4.92
C VAL A 535 -21.02 7.82 -5.10
N ASP A 536 -20.65 8.53 -4.03
CA ASP A 536 -19.65 9.61 -4.07
C ASP A 536 -18.24 9.10 -3.74
N ILE A 537 -18.13 8.25 -2.72
CA ILE A 537 -16.89 7.71 -2.17
C ILE A 537 -17.03 6.20 -2.03
N ALA A 538 -15.99 5.43 -2.32
CA ALA A 538 -15.95 4.01 -1.98
C ALA A 538 -15.09 3.77 -0.73
N SER A 539 -15.39 2.74 0.04
CA SER A 539 -14.62 2.37 1.23
C SER A 539 -14.66 0.88 1.49
N VAL A 540 -13.81 0.48 2.43
CA VAL A 540 -13.75 -0.88 2.99
C VAL A 540 -13.36 -0.76 4.46
N ASP A 541 -13.70 -1.81 5.20
CA ASP A 541 -13.43 -1.92 6.63
C ASP A 541 -12.30 -2.95 6.83
N THR A 542 -11.26 -2.60 7.61
CA THR A 542 -10.02 -3.38 7.69
C THR A 542 -9.58 -3.70 9.11
N TYR A 543 -9.84 -4.94 9.52
CA TYR A 543 -9.48 -5.49 10.82
C TYR A 543 -8.21 -6.35 10.74
N ASN A 544 -7.07 -5.70 10.49
CA ASN A 544 -5.74 -6.32 10.53
C ASN A 544 -5.41 -6.85 11.95
N PRO A 545 -4.52 -7.86 12.11
CA PRO A 545 -4.10 -8.35 13.42
C PRO A 545 -3.50 -7.23 14.31
N ALA A 546 -3.67 -7.35 15.63
CA ALA A 546 -3.21 -6.34 16.59
C ALA A 546 -1.70 -6.04 16.43
N GLY A 547 -1.36 -4.77 16.21
CA GLY A 547 0.01 -4.32 15.93
C GLY A 547 0.44 -4.34 14.45
N GLU A 548 -0.36 -4.87 13.53
CA GLU A 548 -0.03 -4.92 12.10
C GLU A 548 -0.49 -3.68 11.32
N TYR A 549 0.29 -2.60 11.47
CA TYR A 549 0.07 -1.28 10.85
C TYR A 549 0.33 -1.21 9.33
N ASN A 550 0.12 -2.32 8.61
CA ASN A 550 0.31 -2.39 7.17
C ASN A 550 -0.76 -1.55 6.42
N PRO A 551 -0.48 -1.05 5.21
CA PRO A 551 -1.36 -0.12 4.50
C PRO A 551 -2.56 -0.77 3.78
N SER A 552 -2.75 -2.08 3.91
CA SER A 552 -3.78 -2.87 3.25
C SER A 552 -3.82 -2.63 1.72
N ILE A 553 -2.64 -2.59 1.07
CA ILE A 553 -2.49 -2.12 -0.32
C ILE A 553 -3.37 -2.87 -1.34
N ALA A 554 -3.60 -4.17 -1.18
CA ALA A 554 -4.49 -4.93 -2.06
C ALA A 554 -5.96 -4.46 -1.98
N LYS A 555 -6.41 -4.04 -0.78
CA LYS A 555 -7.73 -3.45 -0.54
C LYS A 555 -7.86 -2.08 -1.21
N TYR A 556 -6.81 -1.27 -1.12
CA TYR A 556 -6.70 0.02 -1.80
C TYR A 556 -6.81 -0.15 -3.32
N GLU A 557 -5.99 -1.04 -3.91
CA GLU A 557 -5.96 -1.28 -5.35
C GLU A 557 -7.27 -1.88 -5.89
N GLY A 558 -7.93 -2.75 -5.11
CA GLY A 558 -9.27 -3.25 -5.41
C GLY A 558 -10.29 -2.13 -5.56
N LEU A 559 -10.37 -1.21 -4.59
CA LEU A 559 -11.30 -0.08 -4.65
C LEU A 559 -10.94 0.95 -5.75
N ILE A 560 -9.64 1.21 -5.98
CA ILE A 560 -9.21 2.09 -7.08
C ILE A 560 -9.62 1.51 -8.45
N SER A 561 -9.50 0.19 -8.63
CA SER A 561 -10.01 -0.52 -9.80
C SER A 561 -11.54 -0.40 -9.90
N LEU A 562 -12.25 -0.61 -8.78
CA LEU A 562 -13.71 -0.56 -8.71
C LEU A 562 -14.28 0.79 -9.18
N VAL A 563 -13.70 1.90 -8.72
CA VAL A 563 -14.14 3.26 -9.08
C VAL A 563 -13.39 3.84 -10.30
N ASN A 564 -12.65 3.00 -11.04
CA ASN A 564 -11.86 3.39 -12.22
C ASN A 564 -10.91 4.59 -11.97
N ASN A 565 -10.36 4.71 -10.75
CA ASN A 565 -9.60 5.84 -10.21
C ASN A 565 -10.28 7.24 -10.29
N LYS A 566 -11.62 7.29 -10.35
CA LYS A 566 -12.40 8.55 -10.46
C LYS A 566 -13.02 9.03 -9.15
N LYS A 567 -13.14 8.18 -8.14
CA LYS A 567 -13.74 8.54 -6.83
C LYS A 567 -12.70 8.37 -5.73
N LEU A 568 -12.92 9.05 -4.62
CA LEU A 568 -12.12 8.86 -3.41
C LEU A 568 -12.32 7.44 -2.88
N VAL A 569 -11.25 6.87 -2.32
CA VAL A 569 -11.33 5.63 -1.51
C VAL A 569 -10.86 5.88 -0.08
N GLY A 570 -11.54 5.33 0.92
CA GLY A 570 -11.22 5.51 2.35
C GLY A 570 -11.33 4.22 3.16
N LEU A 571 -10.71 4.19 4.34
CA LEU A 571 -10.93 3.15 5.35
C LEU A 571 -12.05 3.64 6.27
N ALA A 572 -13.23 3.03 6.18
CA ALA A 572 -14.41 3.53 6.91
C ALA A 572 -14.63 2.86 8.28
N GLU A 573 -14.02 1.70 8.50
CA GLU A 573 -13.63 1.22 9.83
C GLU A 573 -12.21 0.63 9.75
N ASN A 574 -11.42 0.76 10.82
CA ASN A 574 -10.16 0.04 10.97
C ASN A 574 -9.91 -0.41 12.41
N GLY A 575 -9.20 -1.54 12.54
CA GLY A 575 -8.55 -1.94 13.79
C GLY A 575 -7.23 -1.18 13.98
N PRO A 576 -6.06 -1.80 13.74
CA PRO A 576 -4.78 -1.09 13.68
C PRO A 576 -4.83 0.08 12.68
N ILE A 577 -4.33 1.25 13.06
CA ILE A 577 -4.22 2.39 12.15
C ILE A 577 -3.01 2.17 11.23
N PRO A 578 -3.14 2.27 9.89
CA PRO A 578 -2.00 2.16 9.00
C PRO A 578 -0.87 3.15 9.31
N ASP A 579 0.38 2.71 9.19
CA ASP A 579 1.54 3.56 9.42
C ASP A 579 1.69 4.63 8.32
N PRO A 580 1.78 5.93 8.66
CA PRO A 580 1.80 7.01 7.68
C PRO A 580 3.05 7.00 6.78
N ASP A 581 4.17 6.41 7.21
CA ASP A 581 5.34 6.24 6.37
C ASP A 581 5.10 5.10 5.37
N MET A 582 4.43 4.02 5.80
CA MET A 582 4.05 2.92 4.90
C MET A 582 2.98 3.33 3.90
N LEU A 583 1.98 4.13 4.30
CA LEU A 583 0.97 4.69 3.39
C LEU A 583 1.63 5.45 2.22
N GLN A 584 2.54 6.38 2.56
CA GLN A 584 3.28 7.17 1.57
C GLN A 584 4.22 6.32 0.71
N ALA A 585 4.91 5.35 1.32
CA ALA A 585 5.86 4.49 0.62
C ALA A 585 5.16 3.53 -0.35
N TYR A 586 4.06 2.88 0.06
CA TYR A 586 3.27 1.97 -0.79
C TYR A 586 2.41 2.70 -1.82
N GLY A 587 2.18 4.02 -1.67
CA GLY A 587 1.26 4.78 -2.52
C GLY A 587 -0.23 4.50 -2.20
N ALA A 588 -0.52 4.04 -0.99
CA ALA A 588 -1.87 3.77 -0.51
C ALA A 588 -2.54 5.09 -0.08
N TYR A 589 -3.00 5.86 -1.04
CA TYR A 589 -3.62 7.17 -0.81
C TYR A 589 -5.07 7.03 -0.34
N TRP A 590 -5.29 6.42 0.82
CA TRP A 590 -6.58 6.44 1.51
C TRP A 590 -6.94 7.89 1.88
N SER A 591 -8.16 8.33 1.55
CA SER A 591 -8.62 9.70 1.81
C SER A 591 -8.80 9.98 3.31
N PHE A 592 -9.19 8.96 4.06
CA PHE A 592 -9.38 8.99 5.50
C PHE A 592 -9.21 7.59 6.09
N PHE A 593 -9.00 7.55 7.41
CA PHE A 593 -9.21 6.36 8.23
C PHE A 593 -10.21 6.68 9.35
N ILE A 594 -10.96 5.69 9.83
CA ILE A 594 -11.88 5.83 10.96
C ILE A 594 -11.67 4.61 11.87
N THR A 595 -10.94 4.79 12.96
CA THR A 595 -10.65 3.67 13.87
C THR A 595 -11.90 3.28 14.65
N TRP A 596 -12.14 1.98 14.81
CA TRP A 596 -13.30 1.49 15.55
C TRP A 596 -13.20 1.79 17.07
N THR A 597 -14.32 1.65 17.76
CA THR A 597 -14.47 2.03 19.16
C THR A 597 -14.01 0.92 20.13
N GLY A 598 -13.71 1.30 21.38
CA GLY A 598 -13.42 0.36 22.46
C GLY A 598 -12.02 -0.23 22.35
N ASP A 599 -11.91 -1.56 22.42
CA ASP A 599 -10.62 -2.24 22.57
C ASP A 599 -9.67 -1.97 21.40
N PHE A 600 -10.16 -1.83 20.16
CA PHE A 600 -9.31 -1.52 18.99
C PHE A 600 -8.50 -0.23 19.13
N ILE A 601 -8.96 0.72 19.95
CA ILE A 601 -8.27 2.00 20.22
C ILE A 601 -7.72 2.09 21.66
N LYS A 602 -8.24 1.31 22.62
CA LYS A 602 -7.90 1.41 24.07
C LYS A 602 -7.18 0.21 24.68
N ASP A 603 -7.06 -0.94 24.00
CA ASP A 603 -6.44 -2.14 24.55
C ASP A 603 -4.93 -1.98 24.88
N GLY A 604 -4.25 -1.09 24.17
CA GLY A 604 -2.80 -0.93 24.22
C GLY A 604 -2.01 -1.99 23.44
N THR A 605 -2.69 -2.82 22.64
CA THR A 605 -2.12 -3.91 21.81
C THR A 605 -2.45 -3.77 20.33
N THR A 606 -3.67 -3.39 19.98
CA THR A 606 -4.10 -3.12 18.59
C THR A 606 -3.46 -1.85 18.07
N ASN A 607 -3.57 -0.76 18.83
CA ASN A 607 -2.93 0.52 18.56
C ASN A 607 -2.07 0.93 19.77
N VAL A 608 -0.80 0.52 19.76
CA VAL A 608 0.13 0.79 20.87
C VAL A 608 0.37 2.29 21.04
N ALA A 609 0.56 2.75 22.28
CA ALA A 609 0.61 4.19 22.60
C ALA A 609 1.76 4.98 21.93
N GLU A 610 2.82 4.30 21.48
CA GLU A 610 3.88 4.89 20.64
C GLU A 610 3.40 5.13 19.20
N HIS A 611 2.76 4.12 18.60
CA HIS A 611 2.20 4.21 17.25
C HIS A 611 1.08 5.23 17.14
N LEU A 612 0.15 5.23 18.11
CA LEU A 612 -0.93 6.22 18.15
C LEU A 612 -0.39 7.66 18.19
N LYS A 613 0.72 7.89 18.91
CA LYS A 613 1.41 9.20 18.91
C LYS A 613 2.13 9.47 17.60
N LYS A 614 2.81 8.48 16.99
CA LYS A 614 3.43 8.62 15.67
C LYS A 614 2.41 9.07 14.61
N VAL A 615 1.26 8.39 14.55
CA VAL A 615 0.16 8.71 13.62
C VAL A 615 -0.30 10.16 13.82
N TYR A 616 -0.72 10.52 15.03
CA TYR A 616 -1.31 11.84 15.31
C TYR A 616 -0.30 12.99 15.38
N GLN A 617 1.00 12.72 15.21
CA GLN A 617 2.07 13.72 15.11
C GLN A 617 2.77 13.71 13.73
N SER A 618 2.26 12.94 12.77
CA SER A 618 2.80 12.89 11.40
C SER A 618 2.25 14.02 10.55
N ASP A 619 3.14 14.77 9.88
CA ASP A 619 2.76 15.79 8.88
C ASP A 619 1.83 15.25 7.78
N TYR A 620 1.75 13.94 7.55
CA TYR A 620 0.88 13.32 6.56
C TYR A 620 -0.58 13.13 7.03
N VAL A 621 -0.83 13.18 8.35
CA VAL A 621 -2.14 12.88 8.96
C VAL A 621 -2.82 14.17 9.40
N VAL A 622 -3.93 14.54 8.75
CA VAL A 622 -4.70 15.74 9.14
C VAL A 622 -5.49 15.48 10.42
N THR A 623 -5.32 16.36 11.40
CA THR A 623 -6.01 16.38 12.70
C THR A 623 -6.97 17.59 12.80
N LEU A 624 -7.79 17.66 13.84
CA LEU A 624 -8.87 18.66 13.99
C LEU A 624 -8.38 20.12 13.85
N ASP A 625 -7.22 20.45 14.43
CA ASP A 625 -6.65 21.80 14.43
C ASP A 625 -5.94 22.19 13.12
N GLU A 626 -5.79 21.24 12.19
CA GLU A 626 -5.27 21.46 10.83
C GLU A 626 -6.37 21.61 9.77
N LEU A 627 -7.64 21.36 10.13
CA LEU A 627 -8.76 21.62 9.24
C LEU A 627 -8.90 23.12 8.94
N PRO A 628 -9.15 23.52 7.68
CA PRO A 628 -9.25 24.93 7.31
C PRO A 628 -10.48 25.59 7.96
N ALA A 629 -10.31 26.77 8.55
CA ALA A 629 -11.40 27.51 9.18
C ALA A 629 -12.56 27.90 8.25
N ASN A 630 -12.42 27.70 6.93
CA ASN A 630 -13.44 27.88 5.91
C ASN A 630 -13.89 26.56 5.24
N LEU A 631 -13.66 25.40 5.87
CA LEU A 631 -13.93 24.04 5.36
C LEU A 631 -15.30 23.88 4.70
N TYR A 632 -16.34 24.53 5.24
CA TYR A 632 -17.72 24.41 4.77
C TYR A 632 -18.19 25.58 3.87
N THR A 633 -17.27 26.47 3.45
CA THR A 633 -17.59 27.67 2.65
C THR A 633 -17.39 27.44 1.15
N PHE A 634 -18.37 26.85 0.47
CA PHE A 634 -18.39 26.79 -0.99
C PHE A 634 -18.76 28.16 -1.59
N THR A 635 -17.95 28.66 -2.52
CA THR A 635 -18.03 30.07 -2.94
C THR A 635 -18.73 30.23 -4.30
N GLU A 636 -20.05 29.97 -4.34
CA GLU A 636 -20.88 30.34 -5.50
C GLU A 636 -20.99 31.87 -5.62
N PHE A 637 -20.41 32.41 -6.70
CA PHE A 637 -20.40 33.85 -6.99
C PHE A 637 -21.66 34.28 -7.74
N SER A 638 -22.44 35.17 -7.13
CA SER A 638 -23.76 35.60 -7.62
C SER A 638 -23.72 36.32 -8.98
N ASP A 639 -22.61 36.97 -9.29
CA ASP A 639 -22.36 37.72 -10.52
C ASP A 639 -21.77 36.88 -11.67
N LEU A 640 -21.54 35.58 -11.46
CA LEU A 640 -21.13 34.64 -12.52
C LEU A 640 -22.29 33.89 -13.17
N SER A 641 -23.54 34.15 -12.78
CA SER A 641 -24.72 33.51 -13.38
C SER A 641 -24.81 33.81 -14.88
N GLY A 642 -24.71 32.77 -15.73
CA GLY A 642 -24.64 32.90 -17.19
C GLY A 642 -23.32 33.47 -17.74
N HIS A 643 -22.29 33.67 -16.90
CA HIS A 643 -21.00 34.22 -17.33
C HIS A 643 -20.12 33.14 -17.99
N TRP A 644 -19.52 33.47 -19.15
CA TRP A 644 -18.76 32.52 -19.98
C TRP A 644 -17.56 31.86 -19.28
N ALA A 645 -17.03 32.49 -18.23
CA ALA A 645 -15.91 32.00 -17.43
C ALA A 645 -16.33 31.39 -16.07
N LYS A 646 -17.63 31.17 -15.82
CA LYS A 646 -18.15 30.71 -14.51
C LYS A 646 -17.38 29.48 -14.01
N GLU A 647 -17.35 28.43 -14.82
CA GLU A 647 -16.75 27.13 -14.48
C GLU A 647 -15.24 27.25 -14.21
N ASP A 648 -14.49 27.95 -15.08
CA ASP A 648 -13.05 28.20 -14.90
C ASP A 648 -12.74 29.04 -13.64
N ILE A 649 -13.63 29.96 -13.26
CA ILE A 649 -13.46 30.81 -12.06
C ILE A 649 -13.79 30.05 -10.77
N GLU A 650 -14.91 29.32 -10.75
CA GLU A 650 -15.34 28.56 -9.57
C GLU A 650 -14.34 27.43 -9.26
N LEU A 651 -13.85 26.70 -10.28
CA LEU A 651 -12.78 25.71 -10.14
C LEU A 651 -11.49 26.28 -9.50
N LEU A 652 -11.12 27.52 -9.82
CA LEU A 652 -9.95 28.18 -9.25
C LEU A 652 -10.21 28.81 -7.88
N ALA A 653 -11.47 29.08 -7.53
CA ALA A 653 -11.87 29.51 -6.19
C ALA A 653 -11.92 28.33 -5.22
N ASP A 654 -12.41 27.17 -5.68
CA ASP A 654 -12.38 25.90 -4.97
C ASP A 654 -10.95 25.44 -4.67
N LYS A 655 -10.03 25.64 -5.62
CA LYS A 655 -8.58 25.43 -5.42
C LYS A 655 -7.90 26.57 -4.63
N LEU A 656 -8.67 27.52 -4.06
CA LEU A 656 -8.24 28.66 -3.24
C LEU A 656 -7.28 29.65 -3.94
N LEU A 657 -7.09 29.53 -5.25
CA LEU A 657 -6.15 30.34 -6.04
C LEU A 657 -6.69 31.74 -6.30
N VAL A 658 -7.98 31.86 -6.60
CA VAL A 658 -8.70 33.15 -6.73
C VAL A 658 -9.71 33.34 -5.60
N LYS A 659 -10.04 34.60 -5.28
CA LYS A 659 -11.00 34.97 -4.22
C LYS A 659 -11.87 36.13 -4.69
N GLY A 660 -13.12 36.17 -4.22
CA GLY A 660 -14.06 37.26 -4.50
C GLY A 660 -13.82 38.52 -3.66
N ASP A 661 -14.81 39.40 -3.65
CA ASP A 661 -14.82 40.68 -2.92
C ASP A 661 -15.18 40.55 -1.43
N GLY A 662 -15.74 39.41 -1.02
CA GLY A 662 -16.30 39.16 0.32
C GLY A 662 -17.82 39.35 0.43
N GLY A 663 -18.47 39.87 -0.62
CA GLY A 663 -19.92 40.09 -0.75
C GLY A 663 -20.64 39.09 -1.65
N ARG A 664 -20.06 37.88 -1.84
CA ARG A 664 -20.47 36.86 -2.83
C ARG A 664 -20.40 37.33 -4.29
N GLN A 665 -19.47 38.23 -4.62
CA GLN A 665 -19.17 38.60 -6.02
C GLN A 665 -17.72 38.27 -6.39
N PHE A 666 -17.49 37.93 -7.65
CA PHE A 666 -16.15 37.75 -8.19
C PHE A 666 -15.63 39.01 -8.91
N ALA A 667 -16.53 39.88 -9.37
CA ALA A 667 -16.27 41.01 -10.26
C ALA A 667 -15.47 40.59 -11.52
N PRO A 668 -15.99 39.70 -12.39
CA PRO A 668 -15.26 39.13 -13.53
C PRO A 668 -14.74 40.19 -14.49
N GLY A 669 -15.53 41.23 -14.76
CA GLY A 669 -15.16 42.36 -15.64
C GLY A 669 -14.29 43.43 -14.99
N ARG A 670 -13.87 43.28 -13.72
CA ARG A 670 -12.91 44.22 -13.12
C ARG A 670 -11.51 43.93 -13.65
N LEU A 671 -10.79 44.98 -14.04
CA LEU A 671 -9.38 44.91 -14.45
C LEU A 671 -8.48 44.42 -13.30
N THR A 672 -7.50 43.58 -13.65
CA THR A 672 -6.59 42.88 -12.71
C THR A 672 -5.26 43.63 -12.57
N THR A 673 -4.79 43.85 -11.35
CA THR A 673 -3.47 44.47 -11.14
C THR A 673 -2.31 43.47 -11.33
N ARG A 674 -1.10 43.99 -11.58
CA ARG A 674 0.13 43.18 -11.68
C ARG A 674 0.40 42.37 -10.41
N ALA A 675 0.11 42.93 -9.23
CA ALA A 675 0.20 42.20 -7.97
C ALA A 675 -0.83 41.06 -7.89
N GLU A 676 -2.10 41.33 -8.23
CA GLU A 676 -3.16 40.31 -8.21
C GLU A 676 -2.82 39.12 -9.10
N PHE A 677 -2.45 39.36 -10.36
CA PHE A 677 -2.11 38.31 -11.32
C PHE A 677 -0.87 37.50 -10.89
N THR A 678 0.16 38.19 -10.37
CA THR A 678 1.39 37.52 -9.89
C THR A 678 1.11 36.65 -8.67
N VAL A 679 0.30 37.13 -7.71
CA VAL A 679 -0.07 36.35 -6.51
C VAL A 679 -0.85 35.08 -6.88
N ILE A 680 -1.69 35.14 -7.93
CA ILE A 680 -2.41 33.95 -8.42
C ILE A 680 -1.42 32.96 -9.07
N ILE A 681 -0.49 33.40 -9.93
CA ILE A 681 0.55 32.52 -10.52
C ILE A 681 1.42 31.89 -9.42
N THR A 682 1.89 32.67 -8.45
CA THR A 682 2.74 32.18 -7.36
C THR A 682 2.06 31.05 -6.58
N ARG A 683 0.78 31.20 -6.24
CA ARG A 683 -0.01 30.16 -5.57
C ARG A 683 -0.27 28.96 -6.47
N ALA A 684 -0.60 29.19 -7.74
CA ALA A 684 -0.86 28.14 -8.72
C ALA A 684 0.35 27.22 -8.97
N LEU A 685 1.57 27.74 -8.74
CA LEU A 685 2.83 27.00 -8.84
C LEU A 685 3.41 26.57 -7.47
N GLY A 686 2.70 26.82 -6.36
CA GLY A 686 3.16 26.45 -5.01
C GLY A 686 4.48 27.10 -4.56
N LEU A 687 4.86 28.25 -5.12
CA LEU A 687 6.17 28.86 -4.85
C LEU A 687 6.16 29.59 -3.49
N SER A 688 7.15 29.28 -2.66
CA SER A 688 7.40 29.93 -1.36
C SER A 688 8.72 30.70 -1.38
N ALA A 689 8.76 31.90 -0.82
CA ALA A 689 9.96 32.72 -0.81
C ALA A 689 10.91 32.44 0.37
N SER A 690 12.21 32.64 0.15
CA SER A 690 13.19 32.74 1.24
C SER A 690 13.10 34.07 2.00
N SER A 691 13.74 34.13 3.17
CA SER A 691 13.80 35.32 4.05
C SER A 691 14.67 36.47 3.54
N ALA A 692 15.21 36.39 2.33
CA ALA A 692 15.90 37.52 1.68
C ALA A 692 14.91 38.67 1.39
N PRO A 693 15.34 39.94 1.45
CA PRO A 693 14.46 41.09 1.20
C PRO A 693 13.96 41.16 -0.26
N VAL A 694 12.81 41.82 -0.46
CA VAL A 694 12.26 42.08 -1.81
C VAL A 694 13.19 42.99 -2.61
N GLN A 695 13.39 42.69 -3.91
CA GLN A 695 14.30 43.42 -4.80
C GLN A 695 13.71 44.73 -5.38
N PHE A 696 12.41 44.97 -5.21
CA PHE A 696 11.70 46.10 -5.83
C PHE A 696 11.41 47.21 -4.81
N THR A 697 11.71 48.44 -5.21
CA THR A 697 11.65 49.64 -4.34
C THR A 697 10.23 50.06 -3.93
N ASP A 698 9.21 49.57 -4.65
CA ASP A 698 7.80 49.91 -4.50
C ASP A 698 6.94 48.75 -3.96
N VAL A 699 7.56 47.71 -3.41
CA VAL A 699 6.88 46.54 -2.81
C VAL A 699 7.24 46.45 -1.31
N PRO A 700 6.54 47.18 -0.43
CA PRO A 700 6.79 47.13 1.01
C PRO A 700 6.48 45.75 1.61
N GLU A 701 7.37 45.26 2.47
CA GLU A 701 7.27 44.00 3.23
C GLU A 701 5.92 43.79 3.94
N THR A 702 5.22 44.87 4.32
CA THR A 702 3.93 44.83 5.03
C THR A 702 2.71 44.64 4.12
N LYS A 703 2.89 44.51 2.80
CA LYS A 703 1.79 44.33 1.84
C LYS A 703 1.46 42.84 1.65
N TRP A 704 0.17 42.53 1.48
CA TRP A 704 -0.35 41.18 1.22
C TRP A 704 0.25 40.49 -0.03
N TYR A 705 0.82 41.27 -0.96
CA TYR A 705 1.49 40.78 -2.16
C TYR A 705 3.02 40.64 -2.03
N ALA A 706 3.64 41.07 -0.92
CA ALA A 706 5.09 41.19 -0.82
C ALA A 706 5.81 39.84 -0.88
N GLU A 707 5.36 38.84 -0.12
CA GLU A 707 5.93 37.49 -0.17
C GLU A 707 5.66 36.81 -1.52
N PRO A 708 4.43 36.82 -2.10
CA PRO A 708 4.22 36.14 -3.38
C PRO A 708 4.97 36.76 -4.56
N ILE A 709 5.18 38.09 -4.55
CA ILE A 709 6.05 38.78 -5.51
C ILE A 709 7.52 38.38 -5.28
N ARG A 710 7.96 38.23 -4.03
CA ARG A 710 9.31 37.74 -3.70
C ARG A 710 9.54 36.33 -4.22
N ALA A 711 8.59 35.41 -4.03
CA ALA A 711 8.67 34.04 -4.54
C ALA A 711 8.80 34.03 -6.08
N ALA A 712 7.93 34.79 -6.77
CA ALA A 712 7.99 34.94 -8.22
C ALA A 712 9.31 35.55 -8.73
N ALA A 713 9.92 36.48 -7.99
CA ALA A 713 11.21 37.08 -8.35
C ALA A 713 12.37 36.10 -8.12
N GLN A 714 12.38 35.39 -6.99
CA GLN A 714 13.40 34.37 -6.68
C GLN A 714 13.33 33.17 -7.66
N ALA A 715 12.13 32.84 -8.14
CA ALA A 715 11.90 31.84 -9.20
C ALA A 715 12.08 32.37 -10.64
N GLY A 716 12.49 33.62 -10.83
CA GLY A 716 12.78 34.20 -12.16
C GLY A 716 11.57 34.52 -13.04
N LEU A 717 10.34 34.37 -12.54
CA LEU A 717 9.11 34.70 -13.29
C LEU A 717 9.03 36.21 -13.58
N ILE A 718 9.34 37.05 -12.59
CA ILE A 718 9.30 38.51 -12.69
C ILE A 718 10.68 39.13 -12.52
N THR A 719 10.93 40.21 -13.26
CA THR A 719 12.23 40.91 -13.30
C THR A 719 12.12 42.40 -12.96
N GLY A 720 10.92 42.89 -12.65
CA GLY A 720 10.65 44.33 -12.48
C GLY A 720 10.83 45.14 -13.77
N TYR A 721 10.91 46.46 -13.60
CA TYR A 721 11.27 47.45 -14.61
C TYR A 721 12.70 47.98 -14.38
N SER A 722 13.27 48.64 -15.38
CA SER A 722 14.66 49.14 -15.38
C SER A 722 14.94 50.26 -14.38
N ASP A 723 13.92 50.78 -13.70
CA ASP A 723 14.01 51.77 -12.61
C ASP A 723 14.06 51.12 -11.21
N GLY A 724 13.95 49.79 -11.12
CA GLY A 724 13.89 49.06 -9.85
C GLY A 724 12.49 48.99 -9.24
N THR A 725 11.43 49.25 -10.01
CA THR A 725 10.02 49.10 -9.58
C THR A 725 9.40 47.79 -10.10
N PHE A 726 8.31 47.35 -9.48
CA PHE A 726 7.43 46.29 -9.95
C PHE A 726 6.07 46.82 -10.46
N GLN A 727 5.63 47.95 -9.94
CA GLN A 727 4.36 48.65 -10.18
C GLN A 727 3.13 47.81 -9.79
N PRO A 728 3.02 47.35 -8.52
CA PRO A 728 2.07 46.33 -8.08
C PRO A 728 0.61 46.70 -8.33
N ASP A 729 0.24 47.96 -8.09
CA ASP A 729 -1.13 48.45 -8.15
C ASP A 729 -1.55 48.89 -9.58
N THR A 730 -0.67 48.80 -10.57
CA THR A 730 -1.01 49.10 -11.98
C THR A 730 -1.68 47.90 -12.67
N GLN A 731 -2.56 48.17 -13.63
CA GLN A 731 -3.29 47.15 -14.38
C GLN A 731 -2.35 46.35 -15.28
N ILE A 732 -2.48 45.02 -15.30
CA ILE A 732 -1.63 44.16 -16.15
C ILE A 732 -2.20 44.06 -17.57
N THR A 733 -1.36 44.31 -18.57
CA THR A 733 -1.75 44.18 -19.98
C THR A 733 -1.74 42.72 -20.44
N ARG A 734 -2.52 42.39 -21.49
CA ARG A 734 -2.59 41.03 -22.05
C ARG A 734 -1.23 40.52 -22.56
N GLU A 735 -0.37 41.38 -23.13
CA GLU A 735 1.01 40.99 -23.48
C GLU A 735 1.89 40.67 -22.24
N GLN A 736 1.67 41.37 -21.11
CA GLN A 736 2.36 41.06 -19.84
C GLN A 736 1.86 39.75 -19.23
N MET A 737 0.55 39.47 -19.27
CA MET A 737 0.00 38.17 -18.88
C MET A 737 0.65 37.03 -19.68
N ALA A 738 0.80 37.19 -21.00
CA ALA A 738 1.43 36.18 -21.87
C ALA A 738 2.87 35.84 -21.50
N VAL A 739 3.71 36.85 -21.21
CA VAL A 739 5.10 36.62 -20.78
C VAL A 739 5.16 35.85 -19.46
N LEU A 740 4.29 36.17 -18.50
CA LEU A 740 4.27 35.48 -17.21
C LEU A 740 3.73 34.05 -17.31
N ILE A 741 2.69 33.81 -18.12
CA ILE A 741 2.13 32.47 -18.35
C ILE A 741 3.14 31.54 -19.06
N VAL A 742 3.91 32.03 -20.04
CA VAL A 742 4.95 31.22 -20.70
C VAL A 742 6.13 30.94 -19.76
N ARG A 743 6.56 31.91 -18.94
CA ARG A 743 7.59 31.69 -17.91
C ARG A 743 7.13 30.72 -16.83
N ALA A 744 5.86 30.78 -16.43
CA ALA A 744 5.25 29.87 -15.47
C ALA A 744 5.23 28.42 -15.99
N ALA A 745 4.87 28.22 -17.27
CA ALA A 745 4.96 26.91 -17.91
C ALA A 745 6.40 26.38 -17.92
N ALA A 746 7.36 27.23 -18.33
CA ALA A 746 8.78 26.84 -18.41
C ALA A 746 9.37 26.48 -17.03
N LEU A 747 8.97 27.18 -15.97
CA LEU A 747 9.34 26.86 -14.59
C LEU A 747 8.75 25.52 -14.12
N ALA A 748 7.55 25.16 -14.59
CA ALA A 748 6.93 23.85 -14.40
C ALA A 748 7.43 22.77 -15.39
N GLY A 749 8.54 23.02 -16.10
CA GLY A 749 9.19 22.06 -17.00
C GLY A 749 8.63 21.99 -18.43
N GLN A 750 7.48 22.61 -18.71
CA GLN A 750 6.89 22.64 -20.05
C GLN A 750 7.33 23.89 -20.81
N ASN A 751 7.90 23.76 -22.01
CA ASN A 751 8.42 24.91 -22.75
C ASN A 751 7.57 25.23 -23.99
N PRO A 752 6.56 26.12 -23.89
CA PRO A 752 5.85 26.66 -25.05
C PRO A 752 6.83 27.24 -26.09
N ALA A 753 6.82 26.66 -27.29
CA ALA A 753 7.62 27.15 -28.41
C ALA A 753 6.83 28.13 -29.28
N ALA A 754 7.48 29.18 -29.76
CA ALA A 754 6.91 30.05 -30.79
C ALA A 754 6.81 29.28 -32.12
N VAL A 755 5.65 29.38 -32.79
CA VAL A 755 5.36 28.71 -34.06
C VAL A 755 5.11 29.74 -35.15
N LYS A 756 5.65 29.46 -36.34
CA LYS A 756 5.65 30.40 -37.46
C LYS A 756 4.22 30.72 -37.93
N ASN A 757 3.97 31.97 -38.30
CA ASN A 757 2.69 32.48 -38.83
C ASN A 757 1.48 32.39 -37.87
N VAL A 758 1.63 31.97 -36.60
CA VAL A 758 0.49 31.86 -35.65
C VAL A 758 -0.14 33.21 -35.30
N LEU A 759 0.63 34.30 -35.31
CA LEU A 759 0.12 35.64 -35.04
C LEU A 759 -0.56 36.30 -36.25
N ASP A 760 -0.36 35.77 -37.47
CA ASP A 760 -0.93 36.30 -38.72
C ASP A 760 -2.47 36.26 -38.74
N GLN A 761 -3.09 35.52 -37.81
CA GLN A 761 -4.54 35.49 -37.61
C GLN A 761 -5.10 36.77 -36.97
N PHE A 762 -4.26 37.59 -36.32
CA PHE A 762 -4.67 38.80 -35.62
C PHE A 762 -4.31 40.06 -36.40
N ALA A 763 -5.31 40.88 -36.73
CA ALA A 763 -5.15 42.15 -37.44
C ALA A 763 -4.32 43.18 -36.64
N ASP A 764 -4.33 43.09 -35.31
CA ASP A 764 -3.58 43.95 -34.39
C ASP A 764 -2.23 43.37 -33.96
N ALA A 765 -1.74 42.28 -34.57
CA ALA A 765 -0.46 41.65 -34.19
C ALA A 765 0.74 42.62 -34.21
N SER A 766 0.70 43.65 -35.07
CA SER A 766 1.72 44.72 -35.11
C SER A 766 1.74 45.64 -33.87
N SER A 767 0.77 45.52 -32.96
CA SER A 767 0.74 46.23 -31.67
C SER A 767 1.50 45.50 -30.55
N ILE A 768 1.81 44.21 -30.73
CA ILE A 768 2.53 43.39 -29.75
C ILE A 768 3.97 43.91 -29.63
N SER A 769 4.45 44.11 -28.40
CA SER A 769 5.82 44.59 -28.19
C SER A 769 6.87 43.58 -28.64
N THR A 770 8.00 44.07 -29.16
CA THR A 770 9.17 43.24 -29.51
C THR A 770 9.71 42.41 -28.34
N TRP A 771 9.56 42.87 -27.10
CA TRP A 771 9.95 42.11 -25.89
C TRP A 771 8.94 41.03 -25.47
N ALA A 772 7.72 41.05 -26.02
CA ALA A 772 6.64 40.13 -25.68
C ALA A 772 6.31 39.15 -26.82
N ILE A 773 6.70 39.46 -28.06
CA ILE A 773 6.21 38.79 -29.27
C ILE A 773 6.42 37.28 -29.30
N ASP A 774 7.57 36.78 -28.84
CA ASP A 774 7.85 35.34 -28.79
C ASP A 774 6.97 34.63 -27.75
N SER A 775 6.75 35.24 -26.58
CA SER A 775 5.85 34.69 -25.55
C SER A 775 4.38 34.77 -25.96
N VAL A 776 3.96 35.86 -26.61
CA VAL A 776 2.59 35.98 -27.15
C VAL A 776 2.36 34.96 -28.26
N ASN A 777 3.33 34.74 -29.15
CA ASN A 777 3.28 33.68 -30.14
C ASN A 777 3.17 32.30 -29.47
N ALA A 778 4.10 31.97 -28.57
CA ALA A 778 4.13 30.68 -27.89
C ALA A 778 2.85 30.40 -27.09
N ALA A 779 2.32 31.40 -26.36
CA ALA A 779 1.08 31.27 -25.58
C ALA A 779 -0.17 31.06 -26.46
N VAL A 780 -0.20 31.60 -27.68
CA VAL A 780 -1.29 31.34 -28.63
C VAL A 780 -1.09 29.98 -29.32
N ALA A 781 0.15 29.62 -29.67
CA ALA A 781 0.48 28.35 -30.31
C ALA A 781 0.17 27.14 -29.42
N SER A 782 0.39 27.25 -28.10
CA SER A 782 0.03 26.23 -27.11
C SER A 782 -1.43 26.30 -26.63
N GLY A 783 -2.20 27.30 -27.05
CA GLY A 783 -3.60 27.51 -26.63
C GLY A 783 -3.78 28.06 -25.21
N LEU A 784 -2.70 28.31 -24.46
CA LEU A 784 -2.68 28.96 -23.15
C LEU A 784 -3.48 30.28 -23.18
N ILE A 785 -3.30 31.08 -24.23
CA ILE A 785 -4.00 32.34 -24.45
C ILE A 785 -4.71 32.32 -25.81
N LYS A 786 -5.87 32.97 -25.87
CA LYS A 786 -6.66 33.20 -27.09
C LYS A 786 -6.87 34.71 -27.26
N GLY A 787 -7.15 35.14 -28.50
CA GLY A 787 -7.59 36.51 -28.78
C GLY A 787 -8.91 36.85 -28.06
N LEU A 788 -9.24 38.13 -27.97
CA LEU A 788 -10.56 38.57 -27.48
C LEU A 788 -11.65 38.28 -28.52
N THR A 789 -11.28 38.35 -29.79
CA THR A 789 -12.05 37.86 -30.94
C THR A 789 -11.22 36.82 -31.70
N ARG A 790 -11.75 36.32 -32.82
CA ARG A 790 -11.00 35.48 -33.76
C ARG A 790 -9.81 36.20 -34.42
N ASP A 791 -9.88 37.53 -34.52
CA ASP A 791 -9.02 38.37 -35.35
C ASP A 791 -8.33 39.53 -34.59
N HIS A 792 -8.53 39.65 -33.27
CA HIS A 792 -7.87 40.65 -32.43
C HIS A 792 -7.31 40.02 -31.14
N PHE A 793 -6.01 40.23 -30.88
CA PHE A 793 -5.33 39.80 -29.67
C PHE A 793 -5.48 40.82 -28.52
N ALA A 794 -5.57 42.11 -28.82
CA ALA A 794 -5.61 43.24 -27.89
C ALA A 794 -4.39 43.30 -26.94
N ALA A 795 -3.19 43.40 -27.52
CA ALA A 795 -1.92 43.26 -26.77
C ALA A 795 -1.76 44.27 -25.62
N LYS A 796 -2.22 45.50 -25.83
CA LYS A 796 -2.06 46.65 -24.93
C LYS A 796 -3.18 46.81 -23.91
N ASP A 797 -4.28 46.08 -24.07
CA ASP A 797 -5.44 46.22 -23.21
C ASP A 797 -5.18 45.54 -21.86
N SER A 798 -5.73 46.13 -20.81
CA SER A 798 -5.70 45.56 -19.46
C SER A 798 -6.58 44.31 -19.38
N GLY A 799 -6.06 43.22 -18.82
CA GLY A 799 -6.84 42.00 -18.64
C GLY A 799 -7.80 42.08 -17.44
N ASP A 800 -9.05 41.70 -17.65
CA ASP A 800 -10.03 41.53 -16.57
C ASP A 800 -9.78 40.25 -15.74
N ARG A 801 -10.53 40.08 -14.65
CA ARG A 801 -10.36 38.96 -13.71
C ARG A 801 -10.84 37.62 -14.28
N ALA A 802 -11.80 37.61 -15.19
CA ALA A 802 -12.21 36.39 -15.89
C ALA A 802 -11.12 35.93 -16.87
N GLN A 803 -10.56 36.85 -17.66
CA GLN A 803 -9.40 36.59 -18.51
C GLN A 803 -8.22 36.08 -17.68
N ALA A 804 -7.93 36.72 -16.54
CA ALA A 804 -6.88 36.27 -15.63
C ALA A 804 -7.10 34.82 -15.16
N ALA A 805 -8.27 34.52 -14.58
CA ALA A 805 -8.61 33.18 -14.10
C ALA A 805 -8.50 32.12 -15.22
N VAL A 806 -9.09 32.38 -16.38
CA VAL A 806 -9.12 31.44 -17.51
C VAL A 806 -7.72 31.15 -18.07
N MET A 807 -6.80 32.14 -18.06
CA MET A 807 -5.39 31.89 -18.42
C MET A 807 -4.67 31.03 -17.38
N ILE A 808 -4.98 31.17 -16.10
CA ILE A 808 -4.42 30.35 -15.02
C ILE A 808 -4.94 28.90 -15.10
N LYS A 809 -6.24 28.70 -15.36
CA LYS A 809 -6.82 27.36 -15.57
C LYS A 809 -6.10 26.65 -16.71
N ARG A 810 -5.93 27.33 -17.85
CA ARG A 810 -5.21 26.77 -19.02
C ARG A 810 -3.73 26.51 -18.77
N LEU A 811 -3.05 27.38 -18.01
CA LEU A 811 -1.68 27.13 -17.55
C LEU A 811 -1.61 25.83 -16.75
N LEU A 812 -2.45 25.69 -15.71
CA LEU A 812 -2.45 24.53 -14.83
C LEU A 812 -2.75 23.22 -15.59
N VAL A 813 -3.66 23.25 -16.57
CA VAL A 813 -3.91 22.11 -17.47
C VAL A 813 -2.70 21.80 -18.34
N TYR A 814 -2.11 22.81 -18.97
CA TYR A 814 -0.96 22.64 -19.85
C TYR A 814 0.30 22.10 -19.13
N VAL A 815 0.39 22.28 -17.81
CA VAL A 815 1.47 21.75 -16.96
C VAL A 815 1.06 20.52 -16.13
N ASN A 816 -0.11 19.92 -16.40
CA ASN A 816 -0.64 18.73 -15.72
C ASN A 816 -0.78 18.88 -14.19
N LEU A 817 -1.14 20.08 -13.71
CA LEU A 817 -1.45 20.35 -12.29
C LEU A 817 -2.96 20.32 -11.98
N ILE A 818 -3.82 20.43 -13.01
CA ILE A 818 -5.28 20.18 -12.96
C ILE A 818 -5.72 19.63 -14.32
N ASP A 819 -6.91 19.01 -14.39
CA ASP A 819 -7.63 18.72 -15.64
C ASP A 819 -8.54 19.90 -16.08
#